data_AF-A0A495YW57-F1
#
_entry.id   AF-A0A495YW57-F1
#
_cell.length_a   1.000
_cell.length_b   1.000
_cell.length_c   1.000
_cell.angle_alpha   90.00
_cell.angle_beta   90.00
_cell.angle_gamma   90.00
#
_symmetry.space_group_name_H-M   'P 1'
#
loop_
_entity.id
_entity.type
_entity.pdbx_description
1 polymer ?
#
loop_
_entity_poly.entity_id
_entity_poly.type
_entity_poly.pdbx_seq_one_letter_code
_entity_poly.pdbx_strand_id
1 'polypeptide(L)'
;MEVPLLPYLIGLVGLLILSGFFSGSETALCALTRVQVEKIRLKRGNASAIVNFVDNPRRLFITVLLGNNLVNVTFAIILFQLVEKKVLPQAAEAIQFVVATALSVILMLIFGEMTPKTYAIKHAESFSRITAPLLWVFSVFISPLRVLLRKIIDKLIPIFGGHPPPEEEFTTTDLQEFFKTYHEETLPPDEREIVSNILQLRDIEAKEIMVPRTEVVAVPTSNTIQDTLAQAKESGFSRIPVYREQIDKICGIFYVKDLSQWCRAEVNSLTIDEFLEKRDEIKDVPSDAPLIREPFLVLETRKIGVLLLQLQREQTKMAILRDEYGGISGIVTTEDIVEQVVGDIADEHDKDDAAPKYIKHSDEPLVIETTGRISIRELNQQFGLKIQEDDADTIGGYALGLFGRIPSVGESHVDENGIEFEITTTEGNLITGLLIRVPTPEEPNNGNMVGTAVPLKLLLLSIFLIGAGSVTHTAILIGSFVLAVLICLVLSAFYSGSETALVSVNKIRMNQLVETNDAKAKIIHRLIESPDRMLALTLVGTNLANVLISLFGDQLTGKILPSLTDELQAAITVTYITVLLLIFGEILPKTIFRVKADVLALRFAYPLRLSEYILAPLIYFVQTVTKVLVKLIDRGATSPTLDAQREELRLIATMGEQSGNLGTEQRRMIHRLLNFQNRTVRQVMVPLVDIVAIEKTTTCEDFLKIAADSGYSRIPVYNERIYDIVGIVNLLDVIYAENRPEMVEPFIRPDIHVVPESKNINALLKEIQNTQHTMVFAVDEYSGIVGLVTVEDLIEEIVGEFADERDDPDSIHLIAPDILECEGRTEIEILEEHYGLSIPQGDYYTTIAGYILDRTGTIPETGTELELDDAVITILDADTRAIKKIRIRRRLGRFNT
;
A
#
# COMPACT_ATOMS: atom_id res chain seq x y z
N MET A 1 56.39 35.27 -17.94
CA MET A 1 55.83 34.03 -18.54
C MET A 1 54.32 34.15 -18.51
N GLU A 2 53.68 34.25 -19.68
CA GLU A 2 52.22 34.15 -19.74
C GLU A 2 51.82 32.72 -19.37
N VAL A 3 51.27 32.52 -18.18
CA VAL A 3 50.65 31.25 -17.83
C VAL A 3 49.46 31.07 -18.80
N PRO A 4 49.35 29.93 -19.50
CA PRO A 4 48.26 29.70 -20.44
C PRO A 4 46.90 29.76 -19.74
N LEU A 5 45.86 30.20 -20.45
CA LEU A 5 44.50 30.32 -19.92
C LEU A 5 43.84 28.96 -19.65
N LEU A 6 44.31 27.93 -20.37
CA LEU A 6 43.81 26.56 -20.32
C LEU A 6 43.84 25.89 -18.93
N PRO A 7 44.95 25.92 -18.15
CA PRO A 7 44.97 25.35 -16.80
C PRO A 7 43.99 26.01 -15.83
N TYR A 8 43.75 27.32 -15.94
CA TYR A 8 42.73 28.01 -15.12
C TYR A 8 41.34 27.49 -15.45
N LEU A 9 40.99 27.36 -16.74
CA LEU A 9 39.70 26.83 -17.17
C LEU A 9 39.51 25.37 -16.74
N ILE A 10 40.52 24.51 -16.90
CA ILE A 10 40.46 23.11 -16.47
C ILE A 10 40.26 23.03 -14.94
N GLY A 11 41.01 23.83 -14.18
CA GLY A 11 40.86 23.90 -12.71
C GLY A 11 39.46 24.36 -12.29
N LEU A 12 38.93 25.40 -12.92
CA LEU A 12 37.58 25.91 -12.63
C LEU A 12 36.50 24.87 -12.96
N VAL A 13 36.60 24.17 -14.09
CA VAL A 13 35.66 23.08 -14.44
C VAL A 13 35.77 21.93 -13.43
N GLY A 14 36.98 21.54 -13.03
CA GLY A 14 37.19 20.51 -12.00
C GLY A 14 36.57 20.89 -10.66
N LEU A 15 36.69 22.16 -10.25
CA LEU A 15 36.06 22.67 -9.03
C LEU A 15 34.53 22.72 -9.14
N LEU A 16 33.95 23.06 -10.30
CA LEU A 16 32.50 22.98 -10.51
C LEU A 16 31.97 21.55 -10.36
N ILE A 17 32.67 20.57 -10.92
CA ILE A 17 32.32 19.16 -10.78
C ILE A 17 32.41 18.72 -9.31
N LEU A 18 33.46 19.15 -8.60
CA LEU A 18 33.65 18.80 -7.20
C LEU A 18 32.60 19.46 -6.29
N SER A 19 32.20 20.70 -6.58
CA SER A 19 31.07 21.38 -5.95
C SER A 19 29.79 20.59 -6.19
N GLY A 20 29.53 20.20 -7.44
CA GLY A 20 28.36 19.41 -7.82
C GLY A 20 28.33 18.04 -7.14
N PHE A 21 29.48 17.41 -6.96
CA PHE A 21 29.62 16.18 -6.18
C PHE A 21 29.18 16.40 -4.73
N PHE A 22 29.74 17.37 -4.01
CA PHE A 22 29.38 17.62 -2.61
C PHE A 22 27.90 17.99 -2.48
N SER A 23 27.48 19.01 -3.23
CA SER A 23 26.13 19.57 -3.21
C SER A 23 25.05 18.53 -3.57
N GLY A 24 25.26 17.77 -4.66
CA GLY A 24 24.37 16.70 -5.07
C GLY A 24 24.33 15.53 -4.09
N SER A 25 25.45 15.21 -3.43
CA SER A 25 25.50 14.08 -2.49
C SER A 25 24.71 14.34 -1.21
N GLU A 26 24.73 15.57 -0.69
CA GLU A 26 23.87 15.98 0.43
C GLU A 26 22.40 15.77 0.07
N THR A 27 21.98 16.29 -1.08
CA THR A 27 20.58 16.23 -1.49
C THR A 27 20.14 14.80 -1.82
N ALA A 28 20.98 14.00 -2.49
CA ALA A 28 20.68 12.59 -2.78
C ALA A 28 20.46 11.78 -1.49
N LEU A 29 21.38 11.91 -0.51
CA LEU A 29 21.30 11.16 0.74
C LEU A 29 20.14 11.62 1.64
N CYS A 30 19.74 12.88 1.56
CA CYS A 30 18.56 13.38 2.29
C CYS A 30 17.23 13.02 1.61
N ALA A 31 17.24 12.77 0.29
CA ALA A 31 16.05 12.41 -0.48
C ALA A 31 15.72 10.92 -0.46
N LEU A 32 16.63 10.05 0.04
CA LEU A 32 16.37 8.62 0.16
C LEU A 32 15.19 8.34 1.10
N THR A 33 14.26 7.50 0.65
CA THR A 33 13.13 7.06 1.49
C THR A 33 13.60 6.03 2.52
N ARG A 34 12.87 5.89 3.63
CA ARG A 34 13.17 4.86 4.64
C ARG A 34 13.20 3.45 4.03
N VAL A 35 12.26 3.14 3.12
CA VAL A 35 12.18 1.86 2.38
C VAL A 35 13.44 1.62 1.54
N GLN A 36 13.92 2.63 0.81
CA GLN A 36 15.14 2.51 0.01
C GLN A 36 16.37 2.25 0.88
N VAL A 37 16.47 2.91 2.05
CA VAL A 37 17.59 2.71 2.98
C VAL A 37 17.59 1.29 3.54
N GLU A 38 16.42 0.77 3.90
CA GLU A 38 16.29 -0.57 4.46
C GLU A 38 16.46 -1.67 3.38
N LYS A 39 16.00 -1.43 2.14
CA LYS A 39 16.33 -2.24 0.95
C LYS A 39 17.84 -2.38 0.77
N ILE A 40 18.56 -1.27 0.92
CA ILE A 40 20.02 -1.21 0.82
C ILE A 40 20.67 -1.98 1.97
N ARG A 41 20.09 -1.92 3.19
CA ARG A 41 20.56 -2.65 4.37
C ARG A 41 20.44 -4.17 4.19
N LEU A 42 19.33 -4.65 3.61
CA LEU A 42 19.07 -6.07 3.36
C LEU A 42 19.91 -6.66 2.20
N LYS A 43 20.11 -5.90 1.11
CA LYS A 43 20.75 -6.46 -0.10
C LYS A 43 22.27 -6.68 0.01
N ARG A 44 23.03 -5.97 0.86
CA ARG A 44 24.48 -6.20 1.05
C ARG A 44 25.01 -5.65 2.38
N GLY A 45 25.74 -6.47 3.15
CA GLY A 45 26.50 -6.07 4.34
C GLY A 45 27.60 -5.01 4.13
N ASN A 46 27.84 -4.55 2.90
CA ASN A 46 28.82 -3.52 2.54
C ASN A 46 28.23 -2.16 2.14
N ALA A 47 26.91 -1.94 2.22
CA ALA A 47 26.33 -0.60 2.02
C ALA A 47 26.42 0.29 3.28
N SER A 48 27.46 0.08 4.10
CA SER A 48 27.63 0.76 5.38
C SER A 48 27.76 2.27 5.23
N ALA A 49 28.33 2.79 4.15
CA ALA A 49 28.56 4.22 4.00
C ALA A 49 27.24 5.02 3.87
N ILE A 50 26.29 4.56 3.03
CA ILE A 50 25.00 5.22 2.83
C ILE A 50 24.23 5.23 4.14
N VAL A 51 24.03 4.04 4.73
CA VAL A 51 23.31 3.86 5.99
C VAL A 51 23.94 4.70 7.11
N ASN A 52 25.28 4.68 7.25
CA ASN A 52 25.96 5.50 8.27
C ASN A 52 25.73 7.01 8.08
N PHE A 53 25.69 7.52 6.85
CA PHE A 53 25.45 8.94 6.61
C PHE A 53 23.98 9.34 6.80
N VAL A 54 23.05 8.45 6.45
CA VAL A 54 21.62 8.66 6.69
C VAL A 54 21.33 8.65 8.20
N ASP A 55 21.82 7.64 8.92
CA ASP A 55 21.63 7.47 10.38
C ASP A 55 22.37 8.55 11.19
N ASN A 56 23.47 9.11 10.65
CA ASN A 56 24.24 10.17 11.30
C ASN A 56 24.21 11.48 10.46
N PRO A 57 23.09 12.22 10.45
CA PRO A 57 22.93 13.48 9.72
C PRO A 57 24.06 14.48 9.98
N ARG A 58 24.51 14.56 11.24
CA ARG A 58 25.57 15.48 11.66
C ARG A 58 26.88 15.20 10.93
N ARG A 59 27.23 13.91 10.78
CA ARG A 59 28.45 13.51 10.07
C ARG A 59 28.34 13.89 8.59
N LEU A 60 27.18 13.67 7.98
CA LEU A 60 26.90 14.01 6.60
C LEU A 60 27.06 15.53 6.37
N PHE A 61 26.30 16.36 7.10
CA PHE A 61 26.31 17.81 6.91
C PHE A 61 27.69 18.42 7.15
N ILE A 62 28.37 18.07 8.24
CA ILE A 62 29.71 18.62 8.50
C ILE A 62 30.70 18.20 7.39
N THR A 63 30.60 16.96 6.90
CA THR A 63 31.51 16.48 5.84
C THR A 63 31.27 17.20 4.53
N VAL A 64 30.02 17.25 4.08
CA VAL A 64 29.67 17.81 2.78
C VAL A 64 29.84 19.32 2.76
N LEU A 65 29.35 20.04 3.78
CA LEU A 65 29.41 21.50 3.82
C LEU A 65 30.86 22.01 3.91
N LEU A 66 31.74 21.30 4.61
CA LEU A 66 33.14 21.68 4.69
C LEU A 66 33.86 21.47 3.35
N GLY A 67 33.58 20.37 2.67
CA GLY A 67 34.05 20.12 1.31
C GLY A 67 33.54 21.16 0.32
N ASN A 68 32.24 21.42 0.31
CA ASN A 68 31.59 22.38 -0.58
C ASN A 68 32.14 23.80 -0.36
N ASN A 69 32.20 24.28 0.89
CA ASN A 69 32.70 25.62 1.18
C ASN A 69 34.16 25.80 0.78
N LEU A 70 35.01 24.79 1.00
CA LEU A 70 36.41 24.84 0.57
C LEU A 70 36.51 25.00 -0.96
N VAL A 71 35.70 24.25 -1.71
CA VAL A 71 35.66 24.29 -3.17
C VAL A 71 35.12 25.64 -3.66
N ASN A 72 34.03 26.12 -3.09
CA ASN A 72 33.37 27.37 -3.48
C ASN A 72 34.30 28.58 -3.27
N VAL A 73 34.97 28.66 -2.12
CA VAL A 73 35.94 29.73 -1.82
C VAL A 73 37.14 29.65 -2.77
N THR A 74 37.67 28.43 -3.00
CA THR A 74 38.80 28.24 -3.93
C THR A 74 38.43 28.64 -5.36
N PHE A 75 37.21 28.29 -5.80
CA PHE A 75 36.69 28.66 -7.11
C PHE A 75 36.57 30.18 -7.25
N ALA A 76 36.01 30.87 -6.26
CA ALA A 76 35.89 32.33 -6.26
C ALA A 76 37.25 33.03 -6.34
N ILE A 77 38.25 32.56 -5.58
CA ILE A 77 39.61 33.11 -5.60
C ILE A 77 40.27 32.93 -6.98
N ILE A 78 40.21 31.73 -7.56
CA ILE A 78 40.82 31.44 -8.87
C ILE A 78 40.11 32.22 -9.98
N LEU A 79 38.78 32.32 -9.93
CA LEU A 79 38.01 33.08 -10.91
C LEU A 79 38.31 34.57 -10.82
N PHE A 80 38.41 35.13 -9.61
CA PHE A 80 38.81 36.52 -9.40
C PHE A 80 40.18 36.80 -10.02
N GLN A 81 41.19 35.96 -9.76
CA GLN A 81 42.52 36.10 -10.36
C GLN A 81 42.50 36.00 -11.89
N LEU A 82 41.63 35.15 -12.46
CA LEU A 82 41.46 35.04 -13.91
C LEU A 82 40.86 36.33 -14.49
N VAL A 83 39.84 36.88 -13.85
CA VAL A 83 39.18 38.12 -14.29
C VAL A 83 40.14 39.30 -14.21
N GLU A 84 40.84 39.44 -13.08
CA GLU A 84 41.84 40.47 -12.82
C GLU A 84 42.98 40.44 -13.85
N LYS A 85 43.60 39.27 -14.07
CA LYS A 85 44.83 39.18 -14.87
C LYS A 85 44.59 39.03 -16.38
N LYS A 86 43.44 38.51 -16.82
CA LYS A 86 43.24 38.09 -18.22
C LYS A 86 41.97 38.64 -18.87
N VAL A 87 40.85 38.77 -18.14
CA VAL A 87 39.56 39.16 -18.75
C VAL A 87 39.38 40.67 -18.78
N LEU A 88 39.64 41.35 -17.66
CA LEU A 88 39.43 42.79 -17.50
C LEU A 88 40.67 43.50 -16.91
N PRO A 89 41.90 43.31 -17.45
CA PRO A 89 43.12 43.83 -16.83
C PRO A 89 43.23 45.36 -16.76
N GLN A 90 42.38 46.09 -17.50
CA GLN A 90 42.36 47.55 -17.53
C GLN A 90 41.16 48.16 -16.76
N ALA A 91 40.26 47.34 -16.23
CA ALA A 91 39.13 47.82 -15.44
C ALA A 91 39.56 48.20 -14.02
N ALA A 92 38.79 49.07 -13.37
CA ALA A 92 38.99 49.36 -11.95
C ALA A 92 38.78 48.09 -11.10
N GLU A 93 39.55 47.94 -10.02
CA GLU A 93 39.50 46.78 -9.11
C GLU A 93 38.07 46.49 -8.61
N ALA A 94 37.30 47.54 -8.31
CA ALA A 94 35.90 47.41 -7.90
C ALA A 94 35.02 46.74 -8.98
N ILE A 95 35.24 47.07 -10.25
CA ILE A 95 34.50 46.47 -11.38
C ILE A 95 34.91 45.02 -11.57
N GLN A 96 36.22 44.73 -11.50
CA GLN A 96 36.73 43.37 -11.58
C GLN A 96 36.15 42.48 -10.46
N PHE A 97 36.12 43.00 -9.23
CA PHE A 97 35.55 42.31 -8.08
C PHE A 97 34.06 42.02 -8.24
N VAL A 98 33.27 43.02 -8.65
CA VAL A 98 31.82 42.85 -8.87
C VAL A 98 31.56 41.83 -9.98
N VAL A 99 32.27 41.93 -11.11
CA VAL A 99 32.10 41.00 -12.23
C VAL A 99 32.51 39.59 -11.85
N ALA A 100 33.67 39.41 -11.19
CA ALA A 100 34.13 38.10 -10.75
C ALA A 100 33.18 37.45 -9.75
N THR A 101 32.67 38.22 -8.78
CA THR A 101 31.73 37.74 -7.77
C THR A 101 30.38 37.38 -8.38
N ALA A 102 29.85 38.22 -9.28
CA ALA A 102 28.60 37.93 -9.98
C ALA A 102 28.75 36.66 -10.85
N LEU A 103 29.85 36.55 -11.58
CA LEU A 103 30.13 35.38 -12.41
C LEU A 103 30.33 34.12 -11.56
N SER A 104 31.04 34.21 -10.42
CA SER A 104 31.22 33.06 -9.54
C SER A 104 29.90 32.59 -8.96
N VAL A 105 29.06 33.50 -8.48
CA VAL A 105 27.74 33.16 -7.92
C VAL A 105 26.86 32.49 -8.98
N ILE A 106 26.81 33.03 -10.20
CA ILE A 106 25.98 32.46 -11.28
C ILE A 106 26.50 31.07 -11.69
N LEU A 107 27.80 30.91 -11.90
CA LEU A 107 28.38 29.64 -12.34
C LEU A 107 28.24 28.55 -11.25
N MET A 108 28.54 28.89 -10.00
CA MET A 108 28.40 27.96 -8.87
C MET A 108 26.95 27.59 -8.62
N LEU A 109 26.04 28.57 -8.60
CA LEU A 109 24.62 28.33 -8.41
C LEU A 109 24.07 27.37 -9.47
N ILE A 110 24.38 27.59 -10.75
CA ILE A 110 23.80 26.79 -11.84
C ILE A 110 24.48 25.43 -11.97
N PHE A 111 25.82 25.41 -12.11
CA PHE A 111 26.57 24.19 -12.45
C PHE A 111 27.12 23.45 -11.22
N GLY A 112 27.46 24.18 -10.15
CA GLY A 112 28.04 23.61 -8.93
C GLY A 112 27.00 23.17 -7.90
N GLU A 113 25.80 23.72 -7.92
CA GLU A 113 24.79 23.45 -6.89
C GLU A 113 23.45 23.00 -7.48
N MET A 114 22.75 23.85 -8.22
CA MET A 114 21.38 23.56 -8.63
C MET A 114 21.23 22.39 -9.60
N THR A 115 21.99 22.35 -10.70
CA THR A 115 21.87 21.26 -11.68
C THR A 115 22.19 19.89 -11.05
N PRO A 116 23.29 19.74 -10.29
CA PRO A 116 23.58 18.51 -9.56
C PRO A 116 22.53 18.15 -8.51
N LYS A 117 22.03 19.12 -7.71
CA LYS A 117 20.99 18.87 -6.70
C LYS A 117 19.67 18.43 -7.33
N THR A 118 19.20 19.09 -8.39
CA THR A 118 17.98 18.68 -9.11
C THR A 118 18.12 17.25 -9.63
N TYR A 119 19.26 16.93 -10.26
CA TYR A 119 19.50 15.59 -10.78
C TYR A 119 19.54 14.54 -9.66
N ALA A 120 20.21 14.88 -8.55
CA ALA A 120 20.33 14.05 -7.36
C ALA A 120 18.99 13.75 -6.68
N ILE A 121 18.03 14.69 -6.63
CA ILE A 121 16.69 14.43 -6.08
C ILE A 121 15.98 13.34 -6.88
N LYS A 122 16.07 13.40 -8.22
CA LYS A 122 15.41 12.43 -9.11
C LYS A 122 16.09 11.07 -9.12
N HIS A 123 17.40 11.03 -8.94
CA HIS A 123 18.22 9.81 -9.00
C HIS A 123 18.90 9.50 -7.66
N ALA A 124 18.19 9.74 -6.55
CA ALA A 124 18.77 9.71 -5.21
C ALA A 124 19.50 8.40 -4.90
N GLU A 125 18.92 7.24 -5.25
CA GLU A 125 19.53 5.93 -5.01
C GLU A 125 20.84 5.74 -5.80
N SER A 126 20.78 5.89 -7.13
CA SER A 126 21.93 5.70 -8.01
C SER A 126 23.06 6.70 -7.70
N PHE A 127 22.70 7.96 -7.44
CA PHE A 127 23.66 9.00 -7.09
C PHE A 127 24.32 8.72 -5.73
N SER A 128 23.54 8.32 -4.72
CA SER A 128 24.07 7.97 -3.39
C SER A 128 24.99 6.76 -3.43
N ARG A 129 24.68 5.75 -4.26
CA ARG A 129 25.50 4.54 -4.40
C ARG A 129 26.90 4.84 -4.94
N ILE A 130 27.01 5.80 -5.86
CA ILE A 130 28.29 6.23 -6.43
C ILE A 130 29.05 7.15 -5.46
N THR A 131 28.35 8.09 -4.83
CA THR A 131 28.99 9.18 -4.09
C THR A 131 29.31 8.85 -2.63
N ALA A 132 28.50 8.03 -1.95
CA ALA A 132 28.69 7.74 -0.53
C ALA A 132 30.06 7.09 -0.19
N PRO A 133 30.60 6.13 -0.97
CA PRO A 133 31.94 5.59 -0.71
C PRO A 133 33.05 6.65 -0.83
N LEU A 134 32.96 7.53 -1.82
CA LEU A 134 33.92 8.62 -2.03
C LEU A 134 33.84 9.64 -0.90
N LEU A 135 32.62 10.02 -0.50
CA LEU A 135 32.38 10.86 0.67
C LEU A 135 32.90 10.24 1.96
N TRP A 136 32.83 8.91 2.09
CA TRP A 136 33.35 8.22 3.27
C TRP A 136 34.86 8.41 3.41
N VAL A 137 35.62 8.21 2.32
CA VAL A 137 37.07 8.43 2.29
C VAL A 137 37.40 9.88 2.67
N PHE A 138 36.69 10.86 2.09
CA PHE A 138 36.87 12.27 2.44
C PHE A 138 36.54 12.54 3.91
N SER A 139 35.45 11.96 4.42
CA SER A 139 35.01 12.08 5.82
C SER A 139 36.06 11.56 6.80
N VAL A 140 36.83 10.53 6.44
CA VAL A 140 37.93 10.02 7.25
C VAL A 140 39.08 11.03 7.28
N PHE A 141 39.44 11.62 6.15
CA PHE A 141 40.52 12.61 6.06
C PHE A 141 40.25 13.86 6.93
N ILE A 142 39.02 14.39 6.89
CA ILE A 142 38.64 15.59 7.68
C ILE A 142 38.20 15.27 9.12
N SER A 143 38.36 14.02 9.57
CA SER A 143 37.92 13.56 10.89
C SER A 143 38.29 14.48 12.07
N PRO A 144 39.53 14.99 12.22
CA PRO A 144 39.88 15.82 13.38
C PRO A 144 39.07 17.12 13.42
N LEU A 145 38.92 17.80 12.28
CA LEU A 145 38.16 19.03 12.18
C LEU A 145 36.65 18.78 12.36
N ARG A 146 36.15 17.67 11.83
CA ARG A 146 34.76 17.24 12.02
C ARG A 146 34.43 16.98 13.49
N VAL A 147 35.30 16.29 14.24
CA VAL A 147 35.08 16.02 15.67
C VAL A 147 35.04 17.30 16.49
N LEU A 148 35.91 18.27 16.15
CA LEU A 148 35.90 19.59 16.78
C LEU A 148 34.56 20.31 16.54
N LEU A 149 34.14 20.44 15.28
CA LEU A 149 32.88 21.10 14.92
C LEU A 149 31.67 20.39 15.53
N ARG A 150 31.65 19.05 15.50
CA ARG A 150 30.60 18.25 16.14
C ARG A 150 30.47 18.58 17.63
N LYS A 151 31.58 18.65 18.37
CA LYS A 151 31.54 18.99 19.81
C LYS A 151 30.96 20.39 20.07
N ILE A 152 31.21 21.35 19.18
CA ILE A 152 30.64 22.70 19.27
C ILE A 152 29.12 22.63 19.03
N ILE A 153 28.70 21.96 17.97
CA ILE A 153 27.30 21.84 17.57
C ILE A 153 26.49 21.06 18.62
N ASP A 154 27.02 19.94 19.12
CA ASP A 154 26.36 19.10 20.14
C ASP A 154 26.06 19.88 21.43
N LYS A 155 26.87 20.90 21.76
CA LYS A 155 26.61 21.81 22.89
C LYS A 155 25.59 22.91 22.57
N LEU A 156 25.50 23.34 21.32
CA LEU A 156 24.57 24.40 20.91
C LEU A 156 23.14 23.87 20.70
N ILE A 157 22.98 22.64 20.19
CA ILE A 157 21.68 22.05 19.86
C ILE A 157 20.66 22.09 21.03
N PRO A 158 21.01 21.71 22.27
CA PRO A 158 20.06 21.77 23.40
C PRO A 158 19.57 23.19 23.70
N ILE A 159 20.42 24.20 23.45
CA ILE A 159 20.10 25.62 23.67
C ILE A 159 19.06 26.10 22.64
N PHE A 160 19.07 25.53 21.43
CA PHE A 160 18.14 25.85 20.35
C PHE A 160 16.97 24.85 20.23
N GLY A 161 16.71 24.04 21.27
CA GLY A 161 15.52 23.19 21.38
C GLY A 161 15.53 21.94 20.48
N GLY A 162 16.70 21.45 20.08
CA GLY A 162 16.87 20.16 19.43
C GLY A 162 17.21 19.08 20.46
N HIS A 163 16.35 18.09 20.62
CA HIS A 163 16.77 16.79 21.16
C HIS A 163 16.94 15.85 19.96
N PRO A 164 17.96 14.97 19.94
CA PRO A 164 17.96 13.88 18.98
C PRO A 164 16.65 13.10 19.16
N PRO A 165 15.89 12.84 18.08
CA PRO A 165 14.69 12.04 18.21
C PRO A 165 15.09 10.65 18.72
N PRO A 166 14.27 10.00 19.57
CA PRO A 166 14.41 8.57 19.80
C PRO A 166 14.32 7.84 18.45
N GLU A 167 14.96 6.67 18.35
CA GLU A 167 14.75 5.76 17.23
C GLU A 167 13.26 5.41 17.20
N GLU A 168 12.50 6.08 16.33
CA GLU A 168 11.09 5.76 16.11
C GLU A 168 11.04 4.39 15.42
N GLU A 169 10.56 3.39 16.17
CA GLU A 169 10.11 2.12 15.64
C GLU A 169 9.08 2.38 14.52
N PHE A 170 9.15 1.55 13.48
CA PHE A 170 8.28 1.65 12.32
C PHE A 170 6.81 1.47 12.75
N THR A 171 6.03 2.55 12.76
CA THR A 171 4.67 2.50 13.29
C THR A 171 3.67 1.93 12.28
N THR A 172 2.54 1.42 12.76
CA THR A 172 1.45 0.90 11.89
C THR A 172 0.89 1.99 10.99
N THR A 173 0.88 3.23 11.48
CA THR A 173 0.47 4.42 10.73
C THR A 173 1.43 4.71 9.58
N ASP A 174 2.76 4.57 9.79
CA ASP A 174 3.74 4.75 8.72
C ASP A 174 3.52 3.73 7.58
N LEU A 175 3.20 2.47 7.91
CA LEU A 175 2.90 1.43 6.91
C LEU A 175 1.65 1.73 6.09
N GLN A 176 0.55 2.05 6.76
CA GLN A 176 -0.69 2.43 6.08
C GLN A 176 -0.46 3.67 5.18
N GLU A 177 0.35 4.61 5.66
CA GLU A 177 0.74 5.81 4.93
C GLU A 177 1.60 5.47 3.69
N PHE A 178 2.57 4.54 3.82
CA PHE A 178 3.39 4.03 2.71
C PHE A 178 2.55 3.32 1.65
N PHE A 179 1.67 2.43 2.08
CA PHE A 179 0.74 1.75 1.18
C PHE A 179 -0.13 2.78 0.45
N LYS A 180 -0.79 3.70 1.18
CA LYS A 180 -1.61 4.79 0.60
C LYS A 180 -0.85 5.65 -0.44
N THR A 181 0.45 5.83 -0.29
CA THR A 181 1.28 6.64 -1.20
C THR A 181 1.75 5.90 -2.43
N TYR A 182 2.05 4.61 -2.30
CA TYR A 182 2.26 3.75 -3.46
C TYR A 182 0.95 3.55 -4.25
N HIS A 183 -0.20 3.71 -3.58
CA HIS A 183 -1.54 3.58 -4.15
C HIS A 183 -2.02 4.75 -5.01
N GLU A 184 -1.25 5.76 -5.41
CA GLU A 184 -1.79 6.79 -6.34
C GLU A 184 -1.33 6.62 -7.80
N GLU A 185 -0.12 6.14 -8.06
CA GLU A 185 0.43 6.07 -9.43
C GLU A 185 0.87 4.66 -9.90
N THR A 186 0.83 3.63 -9.03
CA THR A 186 1.57 2.38 -9.28
C THR A 186 0.70 1.13 -9.53
N LEU A 187 -0.36 0.95 -8.75
CA LEU A 187 -1.28 -0.19 -8.87
C LEU A 187 -2.54 0.21 -9.66
N PRO A 188 -3.18 -0.69 -10.43
CA PRO A 188 -4.55 -0.51 -10.90
C PRO A 188 -5.51 -0.25 -9.73
N PRO A 189 -6.61 0.50 -9.93
CA PRO A 189 -7.55 0.86 -8.86
C PRO A 189 -8.09 -0.37 -8.10
N ASP A 190 -8.36 -1.47 -8.78
CA ASP A 190 -8.95 -2.67 -8.18
C ASP A 190 -7.93 -3.41 -7.28
N GLU A 191 -6.64 -3.41 -7.64
CA GLU A 191 -5.59 -3.98 -6.78
C GLU A 191 -5.38 -3.16 -5.52
N ARG A 192 -5.57 -1.84 -5.59
CA ARG A 192 -5.46 -0.96 -4.42
C ARG A 192 -6.54 -1.29 -3.40
N GLU A 193 -7.74 -1.57 -3.87
CA GLU A 193 -8.87 -1.98 -3.05
C GLU A 193 -8.58 -3.30 -2.33
N ILE A 194 -8.17 -4.33 -3.07
CA ILE A 194 -7.84 -5.65 -2.48
C ILE A 194 -6.69 -5.53 -1.45
N VAL A 195 -5.61 -4.79 -1.75
CA VAL A 195 -4.51 -4.58 -0.78
C VAL A 195 -5.01 -3.85 0.47
N SER A 196 -5.82 -2.80 0.31
CA SER A 196 -6.41 -2.07 1.43
C SER A 196 -7.26 -3.00 2.30
N ASN A 197 -8.07 -3.84 1.67
CA ASN A 197 -8.94 -4.80 2.34
C ASN A 197 -8.15 -5.84 3.14
N ILE A 198 -7.08 -6.42 2.56
CA ILE A 198 -6.18 -7.36 3.26
C ILE A 198 -5.58 -6.73 4.53
N LEU A 199 -5.23 -5.44 4.48
CA LEU A 199 -4.70 -4.72 5.64
C LEU A 199 -5.75 -4.54 6.75
N GLN A 200 -7.02 -4.37 6.39
CA GLN A 200 -8.15 -4.18 7.32
C GLN A 200 -8.66 -5.47 7.96
N LEU A 201 -8.35 -6.65 7.42
CA LEU A 201 -8.77 -7.96 7.96
C LEU A 201 -8.43 -8.20 9.45
N ARG A 202 -7.41 -7.50 9.97
CA ARG A 202 -7.00 -7.59 11.39
C ARG A 202 -7.91 -6.78 12.31
N ASP A 203 -8.59 -5.78 11.77
CA ASP A 203 -9.38 -4.82 12.53
C ASP A 203 -10.86 -5.22 12.55
N ILE A 204 -11.35 -5.86 11.49
CA ILE A 204 -12.76 -6.28 11.35
C ILE A 204 -13.07 -7.50 12.23
N GLU A 205 -14.14 -7.41 13.01
CA GLU A 205 -14.68 -8.52 13.83
C GLU A 205 -15.71 -9.34 13.07
N ALA A 206 -15.83 -10.62 13.40
CA ALA A 206 -16.78 -11.53 12.76
C ALA A 206 -18.23 -11.02 12.86
N LYS A 207 -18.60 -10.35 13.97
CA LYS A 207 -19.91 -9.74 14.14
C LYS A 207 -20.25 -8.63 13.14
N GLU A 208 -19.24 -8.03 12.51
CA GLU A 208 -19.43 -6.93 11.54
C GLU A 208 -19.84 -7.45 10.16
N ILE A 209 -19.57 -8.73 9.86
CA ILE A 209 -19.85 -9.37 8.57
C ILE A 209 -20.81 -10.55 8.70
N MET A 210 -21.28 -10.85 9.90
CA MET A 210 -22.13 -12.00 10.15
C MET A 210 -23.51 -11.83 9.54
N VAL A 211 -24.10 -12.94 9.09
CA VAL A 211 -25.55 -13.03 8.93
C VAL A 211 -26.15 -13.06 10.35
N PRO A 212 -26.89 -12.01 10.76
CA PRO A 212 -27.40 -11.91 12.12
C PRO A 212 -28.37 -13.05 12.41
N ARG A 213 -28.45 -13.49 13.68
CA ARG A 213 -29.37 -14.56 14.13
C ARG A 213 -30.80 -14.45 13.60
N THR A 214 -31.32 -13.23 13.44
CA THR A 214 -32.68 -12.98 12.94
C THR A 214 -32.88 -13.35 11.48
N GLU A 215 -31.80 -13.43 10.72
CA GLU A 215 -31.78 -13.70 9.28
C GLU A 215 -31.28 -15.12 8.97
N VAL A 216 -30.69 -15.80 9.96
CA VAL A 216 -30.25 -17.20 9.82
C VAL A 216 -31.44 -18.12 9.57
N VAL A 217 -31.48 -18.73 8.38
CA VAL A 217 -32.40 -19.82 8.07
C VAL A 217 -31.93 -21.10 8.77
N ALA A 218 -32.61 -21.48 9.85
CA ALA A 218 -32.30 -22.68 10.63
C ALA A 218 -33.54 -23.56 10.83
N VAL A 219 -33.33 -24.87 11.05
CA VAL A 219 -34.41 -25.85 11.25
C VAL A 219 -34.39 -26.48 12.64
N PRO A 220 -35.55 -26.76 13.26
CA PRO A 220 -35.59 -27.47 14.53
C PRO A 220 -35.31 -28.97 14.33
N THR A 221 -34.74 -29.63 15.34
CA THR A 221 -34.49 -31.09 15.32
C THR A 221 -35.75 -31.95 15.21
N SER A 222 -36.93 -31.35 15.46
CA SER A 222 -38.23 -32.01 15.28
C SER A 222 -38.67 -32.10 13.81
N ASN A 223 -38.05 -31.36 12.90
CA ASN A 223 -38.37 -31.45 11.47
C ASN A 223 -37.91 -32.80 10.91
N THR A 224 -38.65 -33.30 9.92
CA THR A 224 -38.18 -34.45 9.13
C THR A 224 -37.07 -34.03 8.18
N ILE A 225 -36.26 -35.00 7.73
CA ILE A 225 -35.26 -34.75 6.69
C ILE A 225 -35.93 -34.24 5.40
N GLN A 226 -37.14 -34.73 5.08
CA GLN A 226 -37.91 -34.24 3.95
C GLN A 226 -38.37 -32.79 4.11
N ASP A 227 -38.86 -32.40 5.29
CA ASP A 227 -39.27 -31.00 5.56
C ASP A 227 -38.05 -30.07 5.52
N THR A 228 -36.92 -30.53 6.05
CA THR A 228 -35.65 -29.79 6.02
C THR A 228 -35.16 -29.59 4.59
N LEU A 229 -35.29 -30.62 3.74
CA LEU A 229 -34.97 -30.52 2.32
C LEU A 229 -35.91 -29.56 1.58
N ALA A 230 -37.20 -29.55 1.92
CA ALA A 230 -38.15 -28.59 1.36
C ALA A 230 -37.79 -27.15 1.73
N GLN A 231 -37.37 -26.93 2.98
CA GLN A 231 -36.90 -25.62 3.43
C GLN A 231 -35.56 -25.22 2.79
N ALA A 232 -34.66 -26.17 2.56
CA ALA A 232 -33.44 -25.95 1.79
C ALA A 232 -33.72 -25.55 0.34
N LYS A 233 -34.72 -26.19 -0.28
CA LYS A 233 -35.17 -25.86 -1.63
C LYS A 233 -35.77 -24.46 -1.72
N GLU A 234 -36.56 -24.06 -0.72
CA GLU A 234 -37.19 -22.74 -0.68
C GLU A 234 -36.18 -21.62 -0.45
N SER A 235 -35.22 -21.84 0.45
CA SER A 235 -34.18 -20.86 0.79
C SER A 235 -33.00 -20.83 -0.18
N GLY A 236 -32.74 -21.91 -0.92
CA GLY A 236 -31.61 -22.03 -1.84
C GLY A 236 -30.28 -22.41 -1.17
N PHE A 237 -30.23 -22.54 0.16
CA PHE A 237 -28.99 -22.82 0.88
C PHE A 237 -28.59 -24.30 0.86
N SER A 238 -27.29 -24.54 0.72
CA SER A 238 -26.69 -25.90 0.73
C SER A 238 -26.29 -26.40 2.12
N ARG A 239 -26.15 -25.48 3.10
CA ARG A 239 -25.77 -25.75 4.50
C ARG A 239 -26.78 -25.06 5.41
N ILE A 240 -27.43 -25.82 6.28
CA ILE A 240 -28.51 -25.30 7.13
C ILE A 240 -28.25 -25.66 8.60
N PRO A 241 -28.12 -24.67 9.49
CA PRO A 241 -28.03 -24.93 10.92
C PRO A 241 -29.27 -25.64 11.47
N VAL A 242 -29.04 -26.65 12.30
CA VAL A 242 -30.08 -27.40 12.99
C VAL A 242 -30.03 -27.07 14.48
N TYR A 243 -31.16 -26.68 15.07
CA TYR A 243 -31.24 -26.30 16.48
C TYR A 243 -32.22 -27.16 17.28
N ARG A 244 -31.97 -27.30 18.59
CA ARG A 244 -32.84 -28.01 19.52
C ARG A 244 -33.53 -27.03 20.45
N GLU A 245 -34.86 -27.11 20.57
CA GLU A 245 -35.73 -26.21 21.36
C GLU A 245 -35.72 -24.74 20.89
N GLN A 246 -34.54 -24.11 20.85
CA GLN A 246 -34.34 -22.70 20.51
C GLN A 246 -33.12 -22.56 19.60
N ILE A 247 -33.13 -21.55 18.74
CA ILE A 247 -32.05 -21.25 17.78
C ILE A 247 -30.69 -20.99 18.46
N ASP A 248 -30.68 -20.66 19.77
CA ASP A 248 -29.44 -20.54 20.55
C ASP A 248 -28.72 -21.87 20.81
N LYS A 249 -29.36 -23.00 20.52
CA LYS A 249 -28.81 -24.34 20.73
C LYS A 249 -28.64 -25.06 19.40
N ILE A 250 -27.74 -24.55 18.56
CA ILE A 250 -27.35 -25.22 17.31
C ILE A 250 -26.61 -26.52 17.66
N CYS A 251 -27.16 -27.64 17.20
CA CYS A 251 -26.66 -28.99 17.46
C CYS A 251 -25.83 -29.52 16.29
N GLY A 252 -26.00 -28.97 15.10
CA GLY A 252 -25.28 -29.40 13.92
C GLY A 252 -25.63 -28.58 12.69
N ILE A 253 -24.97 -28.90 11.59
CA ILE A 253 -25.19 -28.29 10.27
C ILE A 253 -25.61 -29.39 9.32
N PHE A 254 -26.79 -29.24 8.71
CA PHE A 254 -27.34 -30.14 7.71
C PHE A 254 -26.75 -29.82 6.33
N TYR A 255 -26.13 -30.82 5.69
CA TYR A 255 -25.50 -30.68 4.39
C TYR A 255 -26.38 -31.30 3.30
N VAL A 256 -26.95 -30.47 2.42
CA VAL A 256 -27.87 -30.93 1.37
C VAL A 256 -27.17 -31.88 0.39
N LYS A 257 -25.90 -31.60 0.05
CA LYS A 257 -25.10 -32.42 -0.87
C LYS A 257 -24.90 -33.86 -0.38
N ASP A 258 -24.81 -34.04 0.94
CA ASP A 258 -24.55 -35.34 1.55
C ASP A 258 -25.77 -36.26 1.42
N LEU A 259 -26.98 -35.73 1.22
CA LEU A 259 -28.21 -36.50 1.04
C LEU A 259 -28.14 -37.49 -0.15
N SER A 260 -27.33 -37.19 -1.18
CA SER A 260 -27.09 -38.07 -2.33
C SER A 260 -26.62 -39.48 -1.90
N GLN A 261 -25.83 -39.58 -0.83
CA GLN A 261 -25.36 -40.85 -0.28
C GLN A 261 -26.42 -41.56 0.59
N TRP A 262 -27.35 -40.80 1.16
CA TRP A 262 -28.40 -41.31 2.05
C TRP A 262 -29.70 -41.68 1.31
N CYS A 263 -29.76 -41.51 -0.02
CA CYS A 263 -30.93 -41.80 -0.86
C CYS A 263 -31.45 -43.25 -0.81
N ARG A 264 -30.68 -44.21 -0.28
CA ARG A 264 -31.05 -45.64 -0.20
C ARG A 264 -31.69 -46.06 1.12
N ALA A 265 -31.58 -45.26 2.17
CA ALA A 265 -32.18 -45.55 3.46
C ALA A 265 -33.52 -44.81 3.59
N GLU A 266 -34.49 -45.35 4.33
CA GLU A 266 -35.81 -44.76 4.61
C GLU A 266 -35.70 -43.52 5.54
N VAL A 267 -34.66 -42.68 5.36
CA VAL A 267 -34.26 -41.57 6.23
C VAL A 267 -35.14 -40.34 6.03
N ASN A 268 -35.72 -40.17 4.83
CA ASN A 268 -36.50 -38.97 4.49
C ASN A 268 -37.68 -38.72 5.45
N SER A 269 -38.28 -39.80 5.98
CA SER A 269 -39.39 -39.74 6.92
C SER A 269 -38.98 -39.60 8.38
N LEU A 270 -37.70 -39.79 8.72
CA LEU A 270 -37.21 -39.66 10.08
C LEU A 270 -37.12 -38.19 10.47
N THR A 271 -37.47 -37.89 11.73
CA THR A 271 -37.11 -36.61 12.33
C THR A 271 -35.60 -36.54 12.55
N ILE A 272 -35.04 -35.34 12.60
CA ILE A 272 -33.60 -35.17 12.81
C ILE A 272 -33.14 -35.77 14.16
N ASP A 273 -33.93 -35.63 15.24
CA ASP A 273 -33.60 -36.27 16.51
C ASP A 273 -33.58 -37.81 16.39
N GLU A 274 -34.56 -38.42 15.70
CA GLU A 274 -34.57 -39.87 15.45
C GLU A 274 -33.41 -40.32 14.55
N PHE A 275 -33.01 -39.47 13.59
CA PHE A 275 -31.87 -39.73 12.73
C PHE A 275 -30.57 -39.75 13.54
N LEU A 276 -30.35 -38.75 14.40
CA LEU A 276 -29.15 -38.66 15.24
C LEU A 276 -29.04 -39.85 16.21
N GLU A 277 -30.16 -40.38 16.72
CA GLU A 277 -30.17 -41.57 17.59
C GLU A 277 -29.89 -42.87 16.83
N LYS A 278 -30.42 -43.02 15.60
CA LYS A 278 -30.32 -44.26 14.82
C LYS A 278 -29.12 -44.31 13.87
N ARG A 279 -28.37 -43.22 13.73
CA ARG A 279 -27.29 -43.08 12.73
C ARG A 279 -26.27 -44.23 12.78
N ASP A 280 -25.91 -44.68 13.99
CA ASP A 280 -24.87 -45.69 14.21
C ASP A 280 -25.39 -47.13 13.95
N GLU A 281 -26.71 -47.30 13.81
CA GLU A 281 -27.37 -48.60 13.56
C GLU A 281 -27.66 -48.85 12.06
N ILE A 282 -27.55 -47.81 11.22
CA ILE A 282 -27.81 -47.89 9.78
C ILE A 282 -26.58 -48.53 9.09
N LYS A 283 -26.75 -49.73 8.53
CA LYS A 283 -25.72 -50.40 7.72
C LYS A 283 -25.66 -49.81 6.30
N ASP A 284 -24.46 -49.81 5.72
CA ASP A 284 -24.11 -49.26 4.38
C ASP A 284 -23.89 -47.73 4.28
N VAL A 285 -23.55 -47.06 5.39
CA VAL A 285 -23.20 -45.63 5.39
C VAL A 285 -21.67 -45.45 5.33
N PRO A 286 -21.13 -44.59 4.43
CA PRO A 286 -19.73 -44.17 4.49
C PRO A 286 -19.46 -43.40 5.79
N SER A 287 -18.45 -43.80 6.56
CA SER A 287 -18.06 -43.11 7.81
C SER A 287 -17.63 -41.65 7.57
N ASP A 288 -17.36 -41.28 6.32
CA ASP A 288 -16.61 -40.08 5.94
C ASP A 288 -17.53 -38.92 5.52
N ALA A 289 -18.86 -39.09 5.56
CA ALA A 289 -19.83 -38.07 5.10
C ALA A 289 -21.13 -38.02 5.95
N PRO A 290 -21.06 -37.50 7.19
CA PRO A 290 -22.24 -37.33 8.03
C PRO A 290 -23.18 -36.26 7.49
N LEU A 291 -24.47 -36.60 7.35
CA LEU A 291 -25.53 -35.68 6.89
C LEU A 291 -25.71 -34.44 7.78
N ILE A 292 -25.40 -34.59 9.07
CA ILE A 292 -25.40 -33.53 10.07
C ILE A 292 -24.01 -33.50 10.72
N ARG A 293 -23.27 -32.41 10.48
CA ARG A 293 -21.91 -32.20 11.00
C ARG A 293 -21.93 -31.38 12.28
N GLU A 294 -20.91 -31.55 13.12
CA GLU A 294 -20.76 -30.72 14.32
C GLU A 294 -20.53 -29.24 13.92
N PRO A 295 -21.15 -28.28 14.62
CA PRO A 295 -21.01 -26.87 14.27
C PRO A 295 -19.66 -26.34 14.77
N PHE A 296 -18.95 -25.59 13.92
CA PHE A 296 -17.74 -24.88 14.34
C PHE A 296 -18.10 -23.58 15.07
N LEU A 297 -17.88 -23.53 16.39
CA LEU A 297 -18.32 -22.43 17.25
C LEU A 297 -17.17 -21.45 17.53
N VAL A 298 -17.41 -20.16 17.29
CA VAL A 298 -16.42 -19.09 17.50
C VAL A 298 -17.06 -17.89 18.19
N LEU A 299 -16.28 -17.07 18.90
CA LEU A 299 -16.78 -15.82 19.48
C LEU A 299 -17.03 -14.77 18.40
N GLU A 300 -18.10 -13.97 18.56
CA GLU A 300 -18.46 -12.91 17.62
C GLU A 300 -17.39 -11.80 17.48
N THR A 301 -16.56 -11.60 18.51
CA THR A 301 -15.46 -10.62 18.53
C THR A 301 -14.18 -11.13 17.87
N ARG A 302 -14.20 -12.34 17.29
CA ARG A 302 -13.01 -12.91 16.63
C ARG A 302 -12.69 -12.09 15.38
N LYS A 303 -11.41 -11.77 15.17
CA LYS A 303 -10.98 -11.06 13.96
C LYS A 303 -11.10 -11.96 12.73
N ILE A 304 -11.63 -11.42 11.64
CA ILE A 304 -11.95 -12.21 10.44
C ILE A 304 -10.71 -12.82 9.78
N GLY A 305 -9.56 -12.14 9.81
CA GLY A 305 -8.30 -12.70 9.33
C GLY A 305 -7.83 -13.93 10.12
N VAL A 306 -8.20 -14.03 11.41
CA VAL A 306 -7.92 -15.23 12.22
C VAL A 306 -9.00 -16.30 12.03
N LEU A 307 -10.27 -15.88 11.90
CA LEU A 307 -11.39 -16.79 11.64
C LEU A 307 -11.19 -17.54 10.33
N LEU A 308 -10.75 -16.86 9.27
CA LEU A 308 -10.43 -17.45 7.97
C LEU A 308 -9.43 -18.61 8.08
N LEU A 309 -8.34 -18.41 8.83
CA LEU A 309 -7.34 -19.47 9.06
C LEU A 309 -7.89 -20.64 9.86
N GLN A 310 -8.82 -20.37 10.77
CA GLN A 310 -9.48 -21.44 11.53
C GLN A 310 -10.45 -22.22 10.64
N LEU A 311 -11.23 -21.55 9.80
CA LEU A 311 -12.11 -22.19 8.82
C LEU A 311 -11.32 -23.08 7.84
N GLN A 312 -10.19 -22.58 7.33
CA GLN A 312 -9.26 -23.36 6.49
C GLN A 312 -8.68 -24.56 7.24
N ARG A 313 -8.20 -24.37 8.48
CA ARG A 313 -7.60 -25.45 9.28
C ARG A 313 -8.59 -26.53 9.67
N GLU A 314 -9.82 -26.14 10.01
CA GLU A 314 -10.89 -27.07 10.40
C GLU A 314 -11.63 -27.63 9.18
N GLN A 315 -11.20 -27.28 7.95
CA GLN A 315 -11.79 -27.70 6.68
C GLN A 315 -13.32 -27.53 6.70
N THR A 316 -13.78 -26.34 7.08
CA THR A 316 -15.22 -26.02 7.13
C THR A 316 -15.48 -24.65 6.51
N LYS A 317 -16.59 -24.52 5.78
CA LYS A 317 -16.98 -23.27 5.12
C LYS A 317 -17.90 -22.38 5.97
N MET A 318 -18.30 -22.80 7.17
CA MET A 318 -19.26 -22.07 8.01
C MET A 318 -18.89 -22.11 9.50
N ALA A 319 -18.86 -20.94 10.14
CA ALA A 319 -18.75 -20.77 11.57
C ALA A 319 -20.07 -20.25 12.18
N ILE A 320 -20.41 -20.78 13.35
CA ILE A 320 -21.51 -20.30 14.18
C ILE A 320 -20.94 -19.37 15.24
N LEU A 321 -21.39 -18.12 15.26
CA LEU A 321 -20.90 -17.10 16.19
C LEU A 321 -21.67 -17.12 17.52
N ARG A 322 -20.92 -16.95 18.61
CA ARG A 322 -21.45 -16.87 19.97
C ARG A 322 -21.10 -15.55 20.64
N ASP A 323 -22.06 -15.04 21.42
CA ASP A 323 -21.85 -13.93 22.33
C ASP A 323 -21.10 -14.38 23.61
N GLU A 324 -20.75 -13.43 24.48
CA GLU A 324 -20.05 -13.71 25.75
C GLU A 324 -20.92 -14.44 26.78
N TYR A 325 -22.23 -14.47 26.57
CA TYR A 325 -23.21 -15.15 27.42
C TYR A 325 -23.50 -16.58 26.92
N GLY A 326 -22.92 -16.97 25.78
CA GLY A 326 -23.05 -18.27 25.15
C GLY A 326 -24.29 -18.44 24.26
N GLY A 327 -25.03 -17.36 23.96
CA GLY A 327 -26.08 -17.32 22.95
C GLY A 327 -25.49 -17.33 21.53
N ILE A 328 -26.34 -17.57 20.52
CA ILE A 328 -25.92 -17.47 19.11
C ILE A 328 -26.16 -16.06 18.61
N SER A 329 -25.13 -15.44 18.04
CA SER A 329 -25.20 -14.09 17.48
C SER A 329 -25.52 -14.09 16.00
N GLY A 330 -25.02 -15.11 15.27
CA GLY A 330 -25.15 -15.21 13.83
C GLY A 330 -24.27 -16.32 13.25
N ILE A 331 -24.08 -16.31 11.94
CA ILE A 331 -23.17 -17.20 11.22
C ILE A 331 -22.25 -16.38 10.30
N VAL A 332 -21.07 -16.92 10.03
CA VAL A 332 -20.12 -16.37 9.04
C VAL A 332 -19.62 -17.52 8.18
N THR A 333 -19.55 -17.29 6.88
CA THR A 333 -19.01 -18.24 5.90
C THR A 333 -17.63 -17.80 5.40
N THR A 334 -16.92 -18.73 4.76
CA THR A 334 -15.63 -18.38 4.12
C THR A 334 -15.85 -17.37 3.01
N GLU A 335 -16.97 -17.48 2.29
CA GLU A 335 -17.43 -16.59 1.23
C GLU A 335 -17.59 -15.15 1.75
N ASP A 336 -18.23 -14.94 2.91
CA ASP A 336 -18.40 -13.61 3.52
C ASP A 336 -17.04 -12.94 3.85
N ILE A 337 -16.06 -13.73 4.34
CA ILE A 337 -14.72 -13.21 4.67
C ILE A 337 -13.93 -12.87 3.41
N VAL A 338 -14.06 -13.71 2.38
CA VAL A 338 -13.43 -13.52 1.08
C VAL A 338 -13.98 -12.29 0.37
N GLU A 339 -15.29 -12.06 0.46
CA GLU A 339 -15.96 -10.88 -0.08
C GLU A 339 -15.37 -9.60 0.52
N GLN A 340 -15.03 -9.59 1.83
CA GLN A 340 -14.33 -8.46 2.43
C GLN A 340 -12.96 -8.19 1.80
N VAL A 341 -12.32 -9.19 1.19
CA VAL A 341 -11.02 -9.03 0.51
C VAL A 341 -11.20 -8.58 -0.92
N VAL A 342 -12.08 -9.25 -1.68
CA VAL A 342 -12.18 -9.15 -3.14
C VAL A 342 -13.26 -8.17 -3.61
N GLY A 343 -14.21 -7.82 -2.73
CA GLY A 343 -15.43 -7.07 -3.05
C GLY A 343 -16.58 -7.97 -3.49
N ASP A 344 -17.75 -7.39 -3.76
CA ASP A 344 -18.99 -8.10 -4.10
C ASP A 344 -18.77 -9.13 -5.22
N ILE A 345 -19.18 -10.37 -4.95
CA ILE A 345 -19.26 -11.45 -5.92
C ILE A 345 -20.71 -11.89 -5.95
N ALA A 346 -21.43 -11.51 -7.00
CA ALA A 346 -22.85 -11.82 -7.08
C ALA A 346 -23.09 -13.33 -7.19
N ASP A 347 -23.94 -13.88 -6.30
CA ASP A 347 -24.34 -15.29 -6.33
C ASP A 347 -25.53 -15.50 -7.27
N GLU A 348 -25.61 -16.68 -7.90
CA GLU A 348 -26.74 -17.10 -8.74
C GLU A 348 -28.04 -17.27 -7.92
N HIS A 349 -27.94 -17.29 -6.59
CA HIS A 349 -29.06 -17.42 -5.64
C HIS A 349 -29.58 -16.11 -5.06
N ASP A 350 -28.95 -14.96 -5.36
CA ASP A 350 -29.42 -13.64 -4.94
C ASP A 350 -30.68 -13.26 -5.71
N LYS A 351 -31.84 -13.70 -5.21
CA LYS A 351 -33.12 -13.20 -5.67
C LYS A 351 -33.38 -11.83 -5.04
N ASP A 352 -33.34 -10.82 -5.90
CA ASP A 352 -33.90 -9.47 -5.67
C ASP A 352 -33.10 -8.48 -4.81
N ASP A 353 -31.76 -8.54 -4.77
CA ASP A 353 -30.94 -7.37 -4.43
C ASP A 353 -30.45 -6.68 -5.71
N ALA A 354 -31.41 -6.14 -6.47
CA ALA A 354 -31.09 -5.09 -7.41
C ALA A 354 -30.44 -3.95 -6.62
N ALA A 355 -29.17 -3.63 -6.93
CA ALA A 355 -28.41 -2.51 -6.37
C ALA A 355 -29.32 -1.33 -6.01
N PRO A 356 -29.16 -0.72 -4.81
CA PRO A 356 -30.09 0.28 -4.31
C PRO A 356 -30.32 1.38 -5.35
N LYS A 357 -31.52 1.40 -5.93
CA LYS A 357 -31.92 2.44 -6.89
C LYS A 357 -32.10 3.73 -6.13
N TYR A 358 -31.13 4.64 -6.23
CA TYR A 358 -31.39 6.04 -5.99
C TYR A 358 -31.58 6.79 -7.32
N ILE A 359 -32.49 7.75 -7.35
CA ILE A 359 -32.72 8.62 -8.51
C ILE A 359 -32.46 10.05 -8.05
N LYS A 360 -31.42 10.67 -8.62
CA LYS A 360 -31.17 12.10 -8.45
C LYS A 360 -32.12 12.87 -9.36
N HIS A 361 -33.03 13.64 -8.77
CA HIS A 361 -34.09 14.35 -9.51
C HIS A 361 -33.69 15.76 -9.97
N SER A 362 -32.70 16.41 -9.34
CA SER A 362 -32.22 17.75 -9.72
C SER A 362 -30.82 18.06 -9.13
N ASP A 363 -30.08 18.97 -9.75
CA ASP A 363 -28.80 19.48 -9.24
C ASP A 363 -28.98 20.58 -8.17
N GLU A 364 -30.05 21.38 -8.23
CA GLU A 364 -30.37 22.41 -7.22
C GLU A 364 -31.91 22.65 -7.12
N PRO A 365 -32.54 22.55 -5.92
CA PRO A 365 -32.03 21.87 -4.73
C PRO A 365 -31.79 20.38 -4.99
N LEU A 366 -30.81 19.78 -4.30
CA LEU A 366 -30.49 18.35 -4.42
C LEU A 366 -31.66 17.53 -3.84
N VAL A 367 -32.31 16.74 -4.70
CA VAL A 367 -33.40 15.84 -4.34
C VAL A 367 -32.97 14.40 -4.65
N ILE A 368 -32.97 13.56 -3.62
CA ILE A 368 -32.55 12.15 -3.68
C ILE A 368 -33.75 11.29 -3.30
N GLU A 369 -34.22 10.45 -4.22
CA GLU A 369 -35.16 9.37 -3.91
C GLU A 369 -34.35 8.09 -3.67
N THR A 370 -34.54 7.42 -2.53
CA THR A 370 -33.75 6.23 -2.14
C THR A 370 -34.57 5.23 -1.33
N THR A 371 -34.05 4.00 -1.18
CA THR A 371 -34.62 2.96 -0.33
C THR A 371 -34.22 3.19 1.13
N GLY A 372 -35.07 2.81 2.08
CA GLY A 372 -34.74 2.98 3.51
C GLY A 372 -33.70 2.02 4.06
N ARG A 373 -33.23 1.06 3.25
CA ARG A 373 -32.20 0.08 3.60
C ARG A 373 -30.78 0.59 3.37
N ILE A 374 -30.60 1.64 2.57
CA ILE A 374 -29.27 2.21 2.29
C ILE A 374 -28.60 2.68 3.58
N SER A 375 -27.30 2.43 3.70
CA SER A 375 -26.54 2.85 4.87
C SER A 375 -26.36 4.37 4.89
N ILE A 376 -26.33 4.96 6.08
CA ILE A 376 -26.06 6.41 6.23
C ILE A 376 -24.66 6.74 5.69
N ARG A 377 -23.69 5.84 5.92
CA ARG A 377 -22.31 5.98 5.48
C ARG A 377 -22.18 6.08 3.95
N GLU A 378 -22.87 5.22 3.22
CA GLU A 378 -22.89 5.23 1.74
C GLU A 378 -23.50 6.54 1.22
N LEU A 379 -24.61 6.99 1.82
CA LEU A 379 -25.30 8.22 1.44
C LEU A 379 -24.45 9.48 1.75
N ASN A 380 -23.76 9.50 2.89
CA ASN A 380 -22.80 10.53 3.28
C ASN A 380 -21.60 10.58 2.32
N GLN A 381 -21.01 9.42 2.00
CA GLN A 381 -19.85 9.31 1.12
C GLN A 381 -20.16 9.74 -0.31
N GLN A 382 -21.35 9.37 -0.81
CA GLN A 382 -21.73 9.61 -2.19
C GLN A 382 -22.24 11.03 -2.45
N PHE A 383 -23.01 11.61 -1.53
CA PHE A 383 -23.63 12.93 -1.70
C PHE A 383 -23.03 14.03 -0.82
N GLY A 384 -22.01 13.71 -0.02
CA GLY A 384 -21.34 14.66 0.87
C GLY A 384 -22.23 15.18 2.00
N LEU A 385 -23.23 14.39 2.41
CA LEU A 385 -24.12 14.74 3.51
C LEU A 385 -23.41 14.58 4.86
N LYS A 386 -23.96 15.22 5.89
CA LYS A 386 -23.46 15.17 7.28
C LYS A 386 -24.53 14.62 8.22
N ILE A 387 -25.13 13.50 7.83
CA ILE A 387 -26.11 12.81 8.67
C ILE A 387 -25.32 12.04 9.75
N GLN A 388 -25.72 12.20 11.02
CA GLN A 388 -25.04 11.53 12.14
C GLN A 388 -25.34 10.03 12.13
N GLU A 389 -24.31 9.20 12.33
CA GLU A 389 -24.39 7.73 12.28
C GLU A 389 -24.68 7.11 13.66
N ASP A 390 -24.68 7.92 14.74
CA ASP A 390 -24.76 7.42 16.12
C ASP A 390 -26.15 6.85 16.51
N ASP A 391 -27.21 7.21 15.78
CA ASP A 391 -28.61 6.88 16.13
C ASP A 391 -29.22 5.73 15.29
N ALA A 392 -28.63 5.41 14.13
CA ALA A 392 -29.08 4.33 13.24
C ALA A 392 -28.03 4.01 12.16
N ASP A 393 -28.00 2.76 11.68
CA ASP A 393 -27.09 2.35 10.59
C ASP A 393 -27.66 2.63 9.19
N THR A 394 -28.99 2.67 9.07
CA THR A 394 -29.71 2.89 7.80
C THR A 394 -30.49 4.20 7.81
N ILE A 395 -30.70 4.78 6.62
CA ILE A 395 -31.46 6.02 6.51
C ILE A 395 -32.93 5.86 6.93
N GLY A 396 -33.51 4.67 6.73
CA GLY A 396 -34.85 4.33 7.21
C GLY A 396 -34.91 4.27 8.74
N GLY A 397 -33.89 3.72 9.38
CA GLY A 397 -33.74 3.76 10.84
C GLY A 397 -33.57 5.19 11.37
N TYR A 398 -32.76 6.00 10.69
CA TYR A 398 -32.55 7.41 11.04
C TYR A 398 -33.83 8.22 10.95
N ALA A 399 -34.58 8.07 9.85
CA ALA A 399 -35.88 8.71 9.69
C ALA A 399 -36.88 8.28 10.78
N LEU A 400 -36.94 6.98 11.10
CA LEU A 400 -37.79 6.48 12.18
C LEU A 400 -37.44 7.13 13.53
N GLY A 401 -36.14 7.31 13.81
CA GLY A 401 -35.62 8.03 14.97
C GLY A 401 -36.08 9.49 15.00
N LEU A 402 -35.97 10.21 13.88
CA LEU A 402 -36.44 11.59 13.73
C LEU A 402 -37.95 11.75 14.01
N PHE A 403 -38.78 10.85 13.48
CA PHE A 403 -40.23 10.92 13.68
C PHE A 403 -40.66 10.46 15.10
N GLY A 404 -39.86 9.64 15.79
CA GLY A 404 -40.17 9.09 17.11
C GLY A 404 -41.41 8.18 17.16
N ARG A 405 -41.98 7.87 15.98
CA ARG A 405 -43.14 7.01 15.73
C ARG A 405 -43.10 6.55 14.27
N ILE A 406 -43.88 5.53 13.91
CA ILE A 406 -44.03 5.14 12.51
C ILE A 406 -44.80 6.26 11.76
N PRO A 407 -44.18 6.93 10.77
CA PRO A 407 -44.80 8.02 10.02
C PRO A 407 -45.77 7.50 8.95
N SER A 408 -46.73 8.33 8.55
CA SER A 408 -47.61 8.00 7.40
C SER A 408 -46.90 8.28 6.08
N VAL A 409 -47.24 7.57 5.01
CA VAL A 409 -46.78 7.90 3.66
C VAL A 409 -47.18 9.34 3.30
N GLY A 410 -46.21 10.16 2.86
CA GLY A 410 -46.33 11.58 2.56
C GLY A 410 -46.03 12.52 3.74
N GLU A 411 -45.67 11.99 4.91
CA GLU A 411 -45.24 12.80 6.06
C GLU A 411 -43.76 13.21 5.90
N SER A 412 -43.43 14.47 6.19
CA SER A 412 -42.05 14.97 6.14
C SER A 412 -41.55 15.53 7.48
N HIS A 413 -40.23 15.41 7.72
CA HIS A 413 -39.55 15.94 8.89
C HIS A 413 -38.19 16.54 8.49
N VAL A 414 -37.78 17.62 9.16
CA VAL A 414 -36.51 18.30 8.89
C VAL A 414 -35.55 18.05 10.04
N ASP A 415 -34.34 17.62 9.74
CA ASP A 415 -33.28 17.39 10.73
C ASP A 415 -32.62 18.69 11.23
N GLU A 416 -31.69 18.56 12.18
CA GLU A 416 -30.93 19.68 12.73
C GLU A 416 -30.01 20.38 11.71
N ASN A 417 -29.70 19.71 10.59
CA ASN A 417 -28.89 20.24 9.48
C ASN A 417 -29.73 20.91 8.39
N GLY A 418 -31.06 20.95 8.54
CA GLY A 418 -31.99 21.54 7.58
C GLY A 418 -32.37 20.62 6.42
N ILE A 419 -32.00 19.34 6.45
CA ILE A 419 -32.34 18.33 5.45
C ILE A 419 -33.77 17.84 5.69
N GLU A 420 -34.62 17.88 4.66
CA GLU A 420 -36.00 17.39 4.73
C GLU A 420 -36.08 15.92 4.28
N PHE A 421 -36.70 15.09 5.08
CA PHE A 421 -36.99 13.67 4.82
C PHE A 421 -38.50 13.48 4.66
N GLU A 422 -38.95 13.13 3.46
CA GLU A 422 -40.36 12.83 3.14
C GLU A 422 -40.53 11.32 2.89
N ILE A 423 -41.52 10.70 3.55
CA ILE A 423 -41.74 9.25 3.48
C ILE A 423 -42.54 8.89 2.23
N THR A 424 -41.96 8.08 1.33
CA THR A 424 -42.64 7.69 0.08
C THR A 424 -43.32 6.34 0.17
N THR A 425 -42.74 5.38 0.89
CA THR A 425 -43.31 4.03 1.09
C THR A 425 -42.92 3.44 2.45
N THR A 426 -43.83 2.64 3.01
CA THR A 426 -43.64 1.93 4.28
C THR A 426 -44.18 0.51 4.15
N GLU A 427 -43.46 -0.49 4.66
CA GLU A 427 -43.95 -1.86 4.81
C GLU A 427 -43.90 -2.27 6.29
N GLY A 428 -45.08 -2.47 6.90
CA GLY A 428 -45.17 -2.78 8.32
C GLY A 428 -44.59 -1.66 9.20
N ASN A 429 -43.51 -1.97 9.93
CA ASN A 429 -42.80 -1.03 10.78
C ASN A 429 -41.52 -0.46 10.13
N LEU A 430 -41.27 -0.81 8.88
CA LEU A 430 -40.06 -0.42 8.14
C LEU A 430 -40.39 0.67 7.13
N ILE A 431 -39.56 1.71 7.10
CA ILE A 431 -39.60 2.72 6.05
C ILE A 431 -38.83 2.15 4.86
N THR A 432 -39.52 1.86 3.76
CA THR A 432 -38.92 1.21 2.58
C THR A 432 -38.49 2.21 1.52
N GLY A 433 -39.05 3.42 1.51
CA GLY A 433 -38.64 4.48 0.59
C GLY A 433 -38.77 5.88 1.18
N LEU A 434 -37.80 6.73 0.84
CA LEU A 434 -37.71 8.12 1.31
C LEU A 434 -37.29 9.05 0.17
N LEU A 435 -37.76 10.30 0.26
CA LEU A 435 -37.32 11.41 -0.56
C LEU A 435 -36.59 12.42 0.34
N ILE A 436 -35.32 12.68 0.04
CA ILE A 436 -34.44 13.57 0.81
C ILE A 436 -34.24 14.85 0.02
N ARG A 437 -34.48 16.01 0.64
CA ARG A 437 -34.27 17.34 0.03
C ARG A 437 -33.26 18.13 0.85
N VAL A 438 -32.16 18.52 0.21
CA VAL A 438 -31.10 19.31 0.85
C VAL A 438 -31.27 20.78 0.46
N PRO A 439 -31.39 21.71 1.43
CA PRO A 439 -31.52 23.13 1.14
C PRO A 439 -30.23 23.71 0.55
N THR A 440 -30.37 24.63 -0.40
CA THR A 440 -29.25 25.46 -0.86
C THR A 440 -28.91 26.53 0.18
N PRO A 441 -27.62 26.82 0.45
CA PRO A 441 -27.26 27.81 1.45
C PRO A 441 -27.66 29.23 0.98
N GLU A 442 -28.57 29.87 1.73
CA GLU A 442 -28.81 31.31 1.61
C GLU A 442 -27.60 32.10 2.14
N GLU A 443 -27.09 33.04 1.34
CA GLU A 443 -26.07 34.00 1.78
C GLU A 443 -26.60 34.83 2.97
N PRO A 444 -25.88 34.93 4.10
CA PRO A 444 -26.31 35.80 5.18
C PRO A 444 -26.06 37.26 4.81
N ASN A 445 -27.18 37.99 4.83
CA ASN A 445 -27.34 39.39 4.54
C ASN A 445 -26.52 40.30 5.49
N ASN A 446 -25.89 41.32 4.92
CA ASN A 446 -25.08 42.32 5.61
C ASN A 446 -25.92 43.20 6.56
N GLY A 447 -25.66 43.10 7.86
CA GLY A 447 -26.17 44.00 8.89
C GLY A 447 -25.04 44.72 9.62
N ASN A 448 -24.92 46.02 9.37
CA ASN A 448 -23.96 46.95 9.98
C ASN A 448 -23.96 46.92 11.52
N MET A 449 -22.76 46.99 12.12
CA MET A 449 -22.52 47.75 13.36
C MET A 449 -21.10 48.34 13.35
N VAL A 450 -21.07 49.62 13.70
CA VAL A 450 -19.94 50.56 13.65
C VAL A 450 -19.11 50.46 14.92
N GLY A 451 -17.78 50.60 14.78
CA GLY A 451 -16.96 51.30 15.77
C GLY A 451 -15.85 50.49 16.44
N THR A 452 -14.61 50.62 15.96
CA THR A 452 -13.55 51.46 16.56
C THR A 452 -12.17 50.98 16.07
N ALA A 453 -11.52 51.82 15.27
CA ALA A 453 -10.15 51.58 14.81
C ALA A 453 -9.15 52.12 15.85
N VAL A 454 -8.26 51.25 16.33
CA VAL A 454 -7.02 51.64 17.01
C VAL A 454 -5.92 51.66 15.94
N PRO A 455 -5.22 52.78 15.68
CA PRO A 455 -4.12 52.78 14.72
C PRO A 455 -2.84 52.32 15.42
N LEU A 456 -2.39 51.10 15.12
CA LEU A 456 -1.05 50.63 15.46
C LEU A 456 -0.03 51.22 14.47
N LYS A 457 0.37 52.47 14.73
CA LYS A 457 1.54 53.11 14.11
C LYS A 457 2.72 52.95 15.07
N LEU A 458 3.49 51.85 14.97
CA LEU A 458 4.85 51.77 15.53
C LEU A 458 5.52 50.43 15.19
N LEU A 459 6.36 50.40 14.15
CA LEU A 459 7.78 50.01 14.24
C LEU A 459 8.40 50.08 12.84
N LEU A 460 9.06 51.19 12.53
CA LEU A 460 10.19 51.34 11.59
C LEU A 460 10.35 52.84 11.27
N LEU A 461 10.87 53.60 12.24
CA LEU A 461 11.76 54.74 11.96
C LEU A 461 12.26 55.28 13.31
N SER A 462 13.43 54.82 13.74
CA SER A 462 14.13 55.47 14.84
C SER A 462 15.64 55.41 14.63
N ILE A 463 16.12 55.97 13.52
CA ILE A 463 17.51 56.45 13.38
C ILE A 463 17.50 57.69 12.47
N PHE A 464 18.16 58.77 12.92
CA PHE A 464 18.22 60.19 12.47
C PHE A 464 17.39 61.12 13.38
N LEU A 465 17.92 62.07 14.19
CA LEU A 465 19.16 62.87 14.16
C LEU A 465 19.69 63.26 15.58
N ILE A 466 21.03 63.37 15.64
CA ILE A 466 21.94 64.31 16.37
C ILE A 466 22.03 64.33 17.90
N GLY A 467 23.27 64.14 18.38
CA GLY A 467 23.77 64.65 19.67
C GLY A 467 25.24 64.31 19.98
N ALA A 468 26.16 65.17 19.51
CA ALA A 468 27.52 65.46 19.99
C ALA A 468 28.44 64.34 20.53
N GLY A 469 29.50 64.05 19.76
CA GLY A 469 30.71 63.35 20.18
C GLY A 469 31.27 62.48 19.06
N SER A 470 32.49 62.73 18.59
CA SER A 470 33.13 61.97 17.49
C SER A 470 33.23 60.45 17.74
N VAL A 471 32.98 60.00 18.97
CA VAL A 471 33.01 58.60 19.40
C VAL A 471 31.63 57.90 19.28
N THR A 472 30.50 58.62 19.24
CA THR A 472 29.15 57.99 19.18
C THR A 472 28.73 57.61 17.76
N HIS A 473 29.17 58.34 16.74
CA HIS A 473 28.84 58.05 15.34
C HIS A 473 29.45 56.73 14.86
N THR A 474 30.70 56.44 15.22
CA THR A 474 31.37 55.18 14.86
C THR A 474 30.71 53.99 15.56
N ALA A 475 30.34 54.12 16.84
CA ALA A 475 29.64 53.09 17.59
C ALA A 475 28.26 52.73 17.01
N ILE A 476 27.46 53.75 16.64
CA ILE A 476 26.14 53.54 16.00
C ILE A 476 26.30 52.85 14.64
N LEU A 477 27.30 53.27 13.86
CA LEU A 477 27.57 52.70 12.55
C LEU A 477 28.02 51.24 12.66
N ILE A 478 28.94 50.92 13.57
CA ILE A 478 29.37 49.54 13.87
C ILE A 478 28.16 48.71 14.32
N GLY A 479 27.33 49.23 15.23
CA GLY A 479 26.11 48.55 15.66
C GLY A 479 25.15 48.24 14.51
N SER A 480 25.01 49.15 13.54
CA SER A 480 24.19 48.91 12.34
C SER A 480 24.73 47.78 11.44
N PHE A 481 26.05 47.68 11.26
CA PHE A 481 26.66 46.58 10.51
C PHE A 481 26.54 45.24 11.23
N VAL A 482 26.70 45.22 12.56
CA VAL A 482 26.50 44.01 13.37
C VAL A 482 25.05 43.53 13.24
N LEU A 483 24.07 44.44 13.33
CA LEU A 483 22.66 44.09 13.14
C LEU A 483 22.38 43.58 11.72
N ALA A 484 22.97 44.21 10.69
CA ALA A 484 22.83 43.76 9.31
C ALA A 484 23.39 42.34 9.10
N VAL A 485 24.58 42.06 9.65
CA VAL A 485 25.20 40.72 9.64
C VAL A 485 24.30 39.71 10.35
N LEU A 486 23.76 40.05 11.53
CA LEU A 486 22.85 39.17 12.27
C LEU A 486 21.56 38.87 11.49
N ILE A 487 20.93 39.88 10.91
CA ILE A 487 19.71 39.71 10.09
C ILE A 487 19.99 38.80 8.90
N CYS A 488 21.09 39.05 8.18
CA CYS A 488 21.42 38.23 7.03
C CYS A 488 21.78 36.80 7.47
N LEU A 489 22.42 36.60 8.63
CA LEU A 489 22.70 35.27 9.18
C LEU A 489 21.41 34.49 9.45
N VAL A 490 20.40 35.15 10.02
CA VAL A 490 19.06 34.56 10.23
C VAL A 490 18.40 34.21 8.90
N LEU A 491 18.53 35.06 7.87
CA LEU A 491 18.01 34.76 6.54
C LEU A 491 18.73 33.56 5.90
N SER A 492 20.07 33.50 5.99
CA SER A 492 20.86 32.36 5.53
C SER A 492 20.42 31.06 6.23
N ALA A 493 20.29 31.11 7.55
CA ALA A 493 19.77 30.01 8.36
C ALA A 493 18.36 29.57 7.95
N PHE A 494 17.47 30.53 7.69
CA PHE A 494 16.11 30.29 7.25
C PHE A 494 16.05 29.56 5.91
N TYR A 495 16.75 30.05 4.88
CA TYR A 495 16.70 29.43 3.55
C TYR A 495 17.41 28.08 3.53
N SER A 496 18.58 27.97 4.16
CA SER A 496 19.37 26.74 4.25
C SER A 496 18.65 25.64 5.06
N GLY A 497 18.04 26.01 6.19
CA GLY A 497 17.20 25.11 6.97
C GLY A 497 15.94 24.69 6.21
N SER A 498 15.24 25.63 5.57
CA SER A 498 14.02 25.36 4.80
C SER A 498 14.27 24.41 3.63
N GLU A 499 15.41 24.53 2.93
CA GLU A 499 15.83 23.57 1.91
C GLU A 499 15.83 22.14 2.46
N THR A 500 16.47 21.93 3.61
CA THR A 500 16.60 20.61 4.22
C THR A 500 15.25 20.06 4.70
N ALA A 501 14.41 20.92 5.29
CA ALA A 501 13.06 20.52 5.70
C ALA A 501 12.19 20.12 4.50
N LEU A 502 12.20 20.90 3.42
CA LEU A 502 11.39 20.60 2.22
C LEU A 502 11.84 19.33 1.49
N VAL A 503 13.14 19.01 1.51
CA VAL A 503 13.66 17.74 0.96
C VAL A 503 13.30 16.55 1.84
N SER A 504 13.24 16.73 3.17
CA SER A 504 13.09 15.63 4.14
C SER A 504 11.67 15.44 4.68
N VAL A 505 10.72 16.30 4.30
CA VAL A 505 9.33 16.27 4.77
C VAL A 505 8.62 15.00 4.31
N ASN A 506 7.75 14.46 5.17
CA ASN A 506 6.86 13.37 4.78
C ASN A 506 5.83 13.91 3.76
N LYS A 507 5.99 13.53 2.49
CA LYS A 507 5.12 13.97 1.38
C LYS A 507 3.66 13.55 1.61
N ILE A 508 3.45 12.43 2.29
CA ILE A 508 2.16 11.79 2.43
C ILE A 508 1.31 12.55 3.43
N ARG A 509 1.88 12.85 4.60
CA ARG A 509 1.31 13.77 5.57
C ARG A 509 0.97 15.13 4.95
N MET A 510 1.79 15.64 4.03
CA MET A 510 1.47 16.89 3.33
C MET A 510 0.25 16.73 2.42
N ASN A 511 0.12 15.62 1.69
CA ASN A 511 -1.04 15.34 0.84
C ASN A 511 -2.33 15.23 1.68
N GLN A 512 -2.30 14.51 2.80
CA GLN A 512 -3.44 14.43 3.73
C GLN A 512 -3.85 15.82 4.28
N LEU A 513 -2.88 16.67 4.58
CA LEU A 513 -3.15 18.04 5.02
C LEU A 513 -3.71 18.92 3.87
N VAL A 514 -3.38 18.61 2.62
CA VAL A 514 -3.96 19.27 1.43
C VAL A 514 -5.40 18.79 1.20
N GLU A 515 -5.69 17.50 1.35
CA GLU A 515 -7.04 16.92 1.30
C GLU A 515 -7.96 17.54 2.35
N THR A 516 -7.45 17.75 3.57
CA THR A 516 -8.16 18.45 4.67
C THR A 516 -8.17 19.97 4.51
N ASN A 517 -7.77 20.48 3.33
CA ASN A 517 -7.85 21.88 2.92
C ASN A 517 -6.95 22.86 3.71
N ASP A 518 -5.84 22.40 4.30
CA ASP A 518 -4.88 23.27 4.99
C ASP A 518 -4.11 24.19 4.00
N ALA A 519 -4.23 25.51 4.22
CA ALA A 519 -3.63 26.50 3.34
C ALA A 519 -2.08 26.52 3.37
N LYS A 520 -1.45 26.15 4.48
CA LYS A 520 0.02 26.05 4.60
C LYS A 520 0.52 24.82 3.85
N ALA A 521 -0.17 23.69 4.00
CA ALA A 521 0.18 22.45 3.32
C ALA A 521 0.15 22.62 1.80
N LYS A 522 -0.85 23.33 1.24
CA LYS A 522 -0.91 23.65 -0.20
C LYS A 522 0.30 24.43 -0.73
N ILE A 523 0.87 25.33 0.08
CA ILE A 523 2.08 26.09 -0.30
C ILE A 523 3.28 25.14 -0.36
N ILE A 524 3.44 24.32 0.66
CA ILE A 524 4.56 23.39 0.79
C ILE A 524 4.50 22.30 -0.27
N HIS A 525 3.32 21.71 -0.49
CA HIS A 525 3.07 20.72 -1.54
C HIS A 525 3.52 21.21 -2.92
N ARG A 526 3.12 22.44 -3.31
CA ARG A 526 3.52 23.07 -4.58
C ARG A 526 5.05 23.20 -4.72
N LEU A 527 5.76 23.46 -3.63
CA LEU A 527 7.22 23.56 -3.64
C LEU A 527 7.86 22.16 -3.80
N ILE A 528 7.38 21.15 -3.06
CA ILE A 528 7.88 19.77 -3.12
C ILE A 528 7.66 19.15 -4.50
N GLU A 529 6.49 19.34 -5.12
CA GLU A 529 6.17 18.83 -6.47
C GLU A 529 7.09 19.41 -7.55
N SER A 530 7.68 20.57 -7.31
CA SER A 530 8.59 21.24 -8.24
C SER A 530 9.98 21.41 -7.61
N PRO A 531 10.82 20.36 -7.54
CA PRO A 531 12.16 20.42 -6.94
C PRO A 531 13.01 21.57 -7.49
N ASP A 532 12.93 21.84 -8.80
CA ASP A 532 13.66 22.94 -9.43
C ASP A 532 13.28 24.31 -8.86
N ARG A 533 12.00 24.50 -8.53
CA ARG A 533 11.45 25.76 -8.02
C ARG A 533 11.79 25.92 -6.54
N MET A 534 11.64 24.86 -5.77
CA MET A 534 12.05 24.78 -4.37
C MET A 534 13.55 25.08 -4.21
N LEU A 535 14.39 24.41 -5.00
CA LEU A 535 15.83 24.62 -4.98
C LEU A 535 16.19 26.02 -5.47
N ALA A 536 15.59 26.51 -6.56
CA ALA A 536 15.82 27.88 -7.02
C ALA A 536 15.50 28.91 -5.92
N LEU A 537 14.37 28.77 -5.22
CA LEU A 537 13.97 29.67 -4.14
C LEU A 537 14.99 29.66 -2.98
N THR A 538 15.32 28.47 -2.48
CA THR A 538 16.15 28.30 -1.29
C THR A 538 17.62 28.60 -1.54
N LEU A 539 18.17 28.16 -2.68
CA LEU A 539 19.58 28.43 -3.03
C LEU A 539 19.82 29.89 -3.41
N VAL A 540 18.91 30.53 -4.16
CA VAL A 540 19.02 31.97 -4.46
C VAL A 540 18.96 32.78 -3.17
N GLY A 541 18.01 32.45 -2.28
CA GLY A 541 17.89 33.13 -0.98
C GLY A 541 19.14 32.97 -0.10
N THR A 542 19.69 31.75 -0.02
CA THR A 542 20.90 31.45 0.76
C THR A 542 22.11 32.18 0.18
N ASN A 543 22.33 32.11 -1.13
CA ASN A 543 23.47 32.75 -1.77
C ASN A 543 23.40 34.29 -1.67
N LEU A 544 22.20 34.88 -1.83
CA LEU A 544 22.02 36.32 -1.64
C LEU A 544 22.35 36.74 -0.20
N ALA A 545 21.87 35.99 0.80
CA ALA A 545 22.19 36.25 2.20
C ALA A 545 23.69 36.13 2.48
N ASN A 546 24.35 35.09 1.97
CA ASN A 546 25.78 34.85 2.17
C ASN A 546 26.67 35.95 1.55
N VAL A 547 26.31 36.43 0.35
CA VAL A 547 26.99 37.56 -0.29
C VAL A 547 26.82 38.83 0.55
N LEU A 548 25.60 39.12 1.02
CA LEU A 548 25.35 40.31 1.86
C LEU A 548 26.10 40.25 3.20
N ILE A 549 26.17 39.08 3.86
CA ILE A 549 26.94 38.89 5.09
C ILE A 549 28.42 39.18 4.83
N SER A 550 28.96 38.69 3.72
CA SER A 550 30.36 38.91 3.35
C SER A 550 30.64 40.40 3.11
N LEU A 551 29.75 41.11 2.41
CA LEU A 551 29.88 42.55 2.16
C LEU A 551 29.78 43.38 3.45
N PHE A 552 28.79 43.11 4.31
CA PHE A 552 28.63 43.86 5.56
C PHE A 552 29.71 43.52 6.58
N GLY A 553 30.19 42.28 6.61
CA GLY A 553 31.26 41.85 7.51
C GLY A 553 32.63 42.42 7.12
N ASP A 554 32.90 42.58 5.81
CA ASP A 554 34.08 43.30 5.34
C ASP A 554 34.08 44.77 5.83
N GLN A 555 32.95 45.46 5.64
CA GLN A 555 32.74 46.82 6.14
C GLN A 555 32.83 46.94 7.67
N LEU A 556 32.40 45.90 8.40
CA LEU A 556 32.49 45.83 9.86
C LEU A 556 33.95 45.70 10.30
N THR A 557 34.72 44.83 9.66
CA THR A 557 36.12 44.57 10.03
C THR A 557 37.01 45.78 9.78
N GLY A 558 36.83 46.46 8.63
CA GLY A 558 37.57 47.68 8.33
C GLY A 558 37.33 48.82 9.34
N LYS A 559 36.20 48.79 10.06
CA LYS A 559 35.87 49.78 11.10
C LYS A 559 36.33 49.37 12.50
N ILE A 560 36.36 48.07 12.79
CA ILE A 560 36.80 47.54 14.09
C ILE A 560 38.32 47.48 14.18
N LEU A 561 39.01 47.12 13.10
CA LEU A 561 40.47 46.94 13.03
C LEU A 561 41.14 47.87 12.01
N PRO A 562 40.98 49.21 12.12
CA PRO A 562 41.49 50.15 11.11
C PRO A 562 43.03 50.20 11.03
N SER A 563 43.74 49.58 11.98
CA SER A 563 45.21 49.61 12.07
C SER A 563 45.91 48.46 11.35
N LEU A 564 45.17 47.49 10.81
CA LEU A 564 45.74 46.35 10.08
C LEU A 564 45.85 46.65 8.59
N THR A 565 46.76 45.96 7.88
CA THR A 565 46.84 46.03 6.41
C THR A 565 45.58 45.44 5.78
N ASP A 566 45.18 45.97 4.62
CA ASP A 566 43.95 45.55 3.91
C ASP A 566 43.92 44.05 3.64
N GLU A 567 45.07 43.44 3.30
CA GLU A 567 45.20 41.99 3.10
C GLU A 567 44.90 41.18 4.38
N LEU A 568 45.40 41.66 5.54
CA LEU A 568 45.20 40.97 6.81
C LEU A 568 43.77 41.16 7.32
N GLN A 569 43.16 42.33 7.09
CA GLN A 569 41.75 42.57 7.36
C GLN A 569 40.88 41.60 6.56
N ALA A 570 41.09 41.52 5.23
CA ALA A 570 40.34 40.61 4.36
C ALA A 570 40.49 39.14 4.80
N ALA A 571 41.70 38.69 5.15
CA ALA A 571 41.93 37.32 5.61
C ALA A 571 41.19 37.00 6.93
N ILE A 572 41.20 37.94 7.88
CA ILE A 572 40.46 37.82 9.14
C ILE A 572 38.96 37.77 8.85
N THR A 573 38.45 38.72 8.04
CA THR A 573 37.05 38.81 7.60
C THR A 573 36.56 37.49 7.04
N VAL A 574 37.25 36.98 6.01
CA VAL A 574 36.88 35.71 5.36
C VAL A 574 36.86 34.58 6.38
N THR A 575 37.90 34.47 7.21
CA THR A 575 38.00 33.36 8.18
C THR A 575 36.85 33.36 9.18
N TYR A 576 36.57 34.48 9.86
CA TYR A 576 35.52 34.48 10.89
C TYR A 576 34.11 34.44 10.27
N ILE A 577 33.88 35.10 9.13
CA ILE A 577 32.58 35.07 8.45
C ILE A 577 32.29 33.65 7.96
N THR A 578 33.25 32.97 7.35
CA THR A 578 33.08 31.58 6.90
C THR A 578 32.76 30.67 8.08
N VAL A 579 33.43 30.81 9.22
CA VAL A 579 33.11 30.01 10.43
C VAL A 579 31.71 30.33 10.95
N LEU A 580 31.33 31.60 10.99
CA LEU A 580 30.03 32.05 11.46
C LEU A 580 28.89 31.58 10.55
N LEU A 581 29.05 31.67 9.23
CA LEU A 581 28.14 31.13 8.23
C LEU A 581 28.01 29.60 8.34
N LEU A 582 29.14 28.89 8.37
CA LEU A 582 29.17 27.45 8.42
C LEU A 582 28.44 26.91 9.66
N ILE A 583 28.64 27.52 10.83
CA ILE A 583 28.00 27.06 12.07
C ILE A 583 26.55 27.52 12.14
N PHE A 584 26.29 28.83 12.06
CA PHE A 584 24.98 29.41 12.38
C PHE A 584 24.06 29.59 11.17
N GLY A 585 24.62 29.73 9.96
CA GLY A 585 23.87 29.84 8.71
C GLY A 585 23.57 28.48 8.06
N GLU A 586 24.45 27.49 8.23
CA GLU A 586 24.34 26.22 7.51
C GLU A 586 24.16 25.00 8.42
N ILE A 587 25.19 24.58 9.16
CA ILE A 587 25.16 23.27 9.84
C ILE A 587 24.08 23.20 10.93
N LEU A 588 23.99 24.21 11.80
CA LEU A 588 23.04 24.20 12.91
C LEU A 588 21.57 24.24 12.41
N PRO A 589 21.18 25.18 11.51
CA PRO A 589 19.83 25.19 10.96
C PRO A 589 19.47 23.90 10.23
N LYS A 590 20.33 23.39 9.35
CA LYS A 590 20.07 22.14 8.61
C LYS A 590 19.87 20.94 9.53
N THR A 591 20.64 20.86 10.62
CA THR A 591 20.49 19.78 11.60
C THR A 591 19.15 19.85 12.34
N ILE A 592 18.71 21.05 12.75
CA ILE A 592 17.43 21.24 13.46
C ILE A 592 16.24 21.01 12.52
N PHE A 593 16.30 21.56 11.31
CA PHE A 593 15.22 21.46 10.32
C PHE A 593 15.04 20.03 9.80
N ARG A 594 16.11 19.25 9.69
CA ARG A 594 16.00 17.83 9.34
C ARG A 594 15.20 17.02 10.37
N VAL A 595 15.39 17.29 11.66
CA VAL A 595 14.69 16.55 12.73
C VAL A 595 13.22 16.96 12.83
N LYS A 596 12.90 18.25 12.64
CA LYS A 596 11.55 18.79 12.75
C LYS A 596 11.01 19.26 11.39
N ALA A 597 11.26 18.47 10.34
CA ALA A 597 11.00 18.86 8.95
C ALA A 597 9.54 19.24 8.74
N ASP A 598 8.58 18.38 9.10
CA ASP A 598 7.14 18.61 8.93
C ASP A 598 6.66 19.90 9.61
N VAL A 599 6.99 20.05 10.90
CA VAL A 599 6.52 21.17 11.71
C VAL A 599 7.13 22.49 11.24
N LEU A 600 8.44 22.50 10.95
CA LEU A 600 9.14 23.71 10.53
C LEU A 600 8.79 24.10 9.09
N ALA A 601 8.62 23.14 8.18
CA ALA A 601 8.16 23.40 6.82
C ALA A 601 6.79 24.12 6.84
N LEU A 602 5.81 23.58 7.57
CA LEU A 602 4.49 24.21 7.71
C LEU A 602 4.55 25.58 8.41
N ARG A 603 5.38 25.72 9.45
CA ARG A 603 5.55 27.00 10.15
C ARG A 603 6.12 28.09 9.25
N PHE A 604 7.00 27.72 8.33
CA PHE A 604 7.68 28.64 7.42
C PHE A 604 7.04 28.78 6.04
N ALA A 605 5.87 28.14 5.81
CA ALA A 605 5.15 28.20 4.54
C ALA A 605 4.86 29.63 4.04
N TYR A 606 4.32 30.51 4.89
CA TYR A 606 4.03 31.89 4.49
C TYR A 606 5.29 32.73 4.22
N PRO A 607 6.32 32.72 5.09
CA PRO A 607 7.62 33.33 4.78
C PRO A 607 8.21 32.87 3.43
N LEU A 608 8.15 31.57 3.14
CA LEU A 608 8.63 31.02 1.88
C LEU A 608 7.84 31.57 0.68
N ARG A 609 6.50 31.61 0.76
CA ARG A 609 5.66 32.22 -0.28
C ARG A 609 5.96 33.70 -0.51
N LEU A 610 6.22 34.45 0.55
CA LEU A 610 6.60 35.87 0.43
C LEU A 610 7.96 35.99 -0.27
N SER A 611 8.96 35.20 0.14
CA SER A 611 10.28 35.21 -0.50
C SER A 611 10.22 34.81 -1.98
N GLU A 612 9.36 33.86 -2.31
CA GLU A 612 9.12 33.41 -3.69
C GLU A 612 8.56 34.54 -4.56
N TYR A 613 7.60 35.30 -4.04
CA TYR A 613 7.05 36.45 -4.78
C TYR A 613 8.11 37.53 -5.02
N ILE A 614 8.95 37.83 -4.01
CA ILE A 614 10.01 38.85 -4.11
C ILE A 614 11.12 38.42 -5.08
N LEU A 615 11.52 37.14 -5.03
CA LEU A 615 12.62 36.59 -5.84
C LEU A 615 12.16 35.98 -7.17
N ALA A 616 10.86 36.07 -7.50
CA ALA A 616 10.26 35.49 -8.70
C ALA A 616 11.03 35.68 -10.02
N PRO A 617 11.52 36.89 -10.38
CA PRO A 617 12.22 37.06 -11.65
C PRO A 617 13.55 36.29 -11.71
N LEU A 618 14.28 36.24 -10.59
CA LEU A 618 15.54 35.53 -10.49
C LEU A 618 15.32 34.01 -10.46
N ILE A 619 14.30 33.55 -9.72
CA ILE A 619 13.89 32.15 -9.66
C ILE A 619 13.51 31.64 -11.06
N TYR A 620 12.68 32.39 -11.80
CA TYR A 620 12.23 31.99 -13.13
C TYR A 620 13.41 31.81 -14.11
N PHE A 621 14.35 32.75 -14.11
CA PHE A 621 15.54 32.68 -14.96
C PHE A 621 16.38 31.43 -14.64
N VAL A 622 16.74 31.25 -13.37
CA VAL A 622 17.61 30.15 -12.94
C VAL A 622 16.92 28.79 -13.13
N GLN A 623 15.62 28.70 -12.84
CA GLN A 623 14.81 27.50 -13.06
C GLN A 623 14.80 27.10 -14.54
N THR A 624 14.61 28.05 -15.45
CA THR A 624 14.56 27.77 -16.90
C THR A 624 15.88 27.20 -17.39
N VAL A 625 17.01 27.80 -17.00
CA VAL A 625 18.34 27.31 -17.38
C VAL A 625 18.58 25.89 -16.84
N THR A 626 18.24 25.67 -15.57
CA THR A 626 18.44 24.37 -14.90
C THR A 626 17.61 23.27 -15.57
N LYS A 627 16.34 23.53 -15.90
CA LYS A 627 15.48 22.56 -16.62
C LYS A 627 16.06 22.14 -17.95
N VAL A 628 16.61 23.09 -18.72
CA VAL A 628 17.25 22.79 -20.01
C VAL A 628 18.49 21.91 -19.81
N LEU A 629 19.35 22.24 -18.84
CA LEU A 629 20.55 21.46 -18.55
C LEU A 629 20.22 20.04 -18.08
N VAL A 630 19.28 19.89 -17.15
CA VAL A 630 18.85 18.58 -16.65
C VAL A 630 18.26 17.76 -17.78
N LYS A 631 17.40 18.32 -18.63
CA LYS A 631 16.82 17.61 -19.78
C LYS A 631 17.87 17.10 -20.78
N LEU A 632 19.01 17.77 -20.91
CA LEU A 632 20.11 17.32 -21.76
C LEU A 632 20.86 16.12 -21.14
N ILE A 633 20.97 16.09 -19.81
CA ILE A 633 21.61 14.99 -19.05
C ILE A 633 20.66 13.79 -18.96
N ASP A 634 19.36 14.04 -18.80
CA ASP A 634 18.34 13.06 -18.41
C ASP A 634 17.69 12.32 -19.60
N ARG A 635 18.34 12.32 -20.77
CA ARG A 635 17.83 11.66 -22.01
C ARG A 635 17.70 10.12 -21.92
N GLY A 636 17.84 9.53 -20.74
CA GLY A 636 17.79 8.09 -20.50
C GLY A 636 17.16 7.64 -19.18
N ALA A 637 16.54 8.53 -18.39
CA ALA A 637 15.80 8.08 -17.20
C ALA A 637 14.50 7.40 -17.64
N THR A 638 14.55 6.08 -17.68
CA THR A 638 13.38 5.22 -17.75
C THR A 638 12.66 5.35 -16.42
N SER A 639 11.37 5.68 -16.42
CA SER A 639 10.53 5.51 -15.22
C SER A 639 10.77 4.10 -14.66
N PRO A 640 10.78 3.93 -13.32
CA PRO A 640 10.93 2.61 -12.73
C PRO A 640 9.92 1.66 -13.38
N THR A 641 10.39 0.48 -13.80
CA THR A 641 9.49 -0.53 -14.39
C THR A 641 8.46 -0.94 -13.34
N LEU A 642 7.25 -1.31 -13.79
CA LEU A 642 6.20 -1.84 -12.91
C LEU A 642 6.72 -2.95 -11.99
N ASP A 643 7.59 -3.82 -12.49
CA ASP A 643 8.23 -4.88 -11.70
C ASP A 643 9.10 -4.34 -10.55
N ALA A 644 9.86 -3.27 -10.78
CA ALA A 644 10.70 -2.66 -9.75
C ALA A 644 9.87 -2.03 -8.64
N GLN A 645 8.68 -1.52 -8.98
CA GLN A 645 7.73 -0.96 -8.02
C GLN A 645 7.01 -2.07 -7.22
N ARG A 646 6.63 -3.18 -7.87
CA ARG A 646 6.05 -4.36 -7.18
C ARG A 646 7.02 -5.01 -6.21
N GLU A 647 8.30 -5.11 -6.59
CA GLU A 647 9.37 -5.55 -5.68
C GLU A 647 9.50 -4.64 -4.44
N GLU A 648 9.22 -3.35 -4.58
CA GLU A 648 9.21 -2.43 -3.44
C GLU A 648 7.99 -2.66 -2.53
N LEU A 649 6.81 -2.96 -3.10
CA LEU A 649 5.63 -3.36 -2.32
C LEU A 649 5.87 -4.67 -1.54
N ARG A 650 6.49 -5.69 -2.16
CA ARG A 650 6.89 -6.93 -1.47
C ARG A 650 7.80 -6.65 -0.27
N LEU A 651 8.74 -5.74 -0.48
CA LEU A 651 9.68 -5.34 0.55
C LEU A 651 8.99 -4.60 1.71
N ILE A 652 8.06 -3.69 1.41
CA ILE A 652 7.26 -2.98 2.41
C ILE A 652 6.42 -3.97 3.23
N ALA A 653 5.75 -4.93 2.56
CA ALA A 653 4.99 -5.97 3.25
C ALA A 653 5.89 -6.81 4.18
N THR A 654 7.09 -7.16 3.73
CA THR A 654 8.08 -7.89 4.54
C THR A 654 8.53 -7.08 5.77
N MET A 655 8.77 -5.77 5.62
CA MET A 655 9.11 -4.88 6.74
C MET A 655 7.94 -4.73 7.72
N GLY A 656 6.70 -4.70 7.21
CA GLY A 656 5.51 -4.65 8.03
C GLY A 656 5.36 -5.87 8.93
N GLU A 657 5.69 -7.06 8.42
CA GLU A 657 5.72 -8.29 9.21
C GLU A 657 6.81 -8.26 10.28
N GLN A 658 8.03 -7.89 9.90
CA GLN A 658 9.16 -7.80 10.86
C GLN A 658 8.91 -6.81 11.99
N SER A 659 8.13 -5.77 11.72
CA SER A 659 7.76 -4.76 12.71
C SER A 659 6.56 -5.17 13.58
N GLY A 660 5.94 -6.34 13.32
CA GLY A 660 4.75 -6.84 14.03
C GLY A 660 3.43 -6.18 13.62
N ASN A 661 3.48 -5.30 12.61
CA ASN A 661 2.34 -4.51 12.17
C ASN A 661 1.49 -5.26 11.15
N LEU A 662 2.09 -6.16 10.37
CA LEU A 662 1.44 -7.06 9.43
C LEU A 662 1.56 -8.51 9.92
N GLY A 663 0.48 -9.29 9.86
CA GLY A 663 0.54 -10.73 10.09
C GLY A 663 1.17 -11.47 8.91
N THR A 664 1.72 -12.65 9.17
CA THR A 664 2.36 -13.50 8.14
C THR A 664 1.41 -13.81 6.98
N GLU A 665 0.14 -14.08 7.27
CA GLU A 665 -0.88 -14.42 6.28
C GLU A 665 -1.21 -13.22 5.38
N GLN A 666 -1.32 -12.02 5.94
CA GLN A 666 -1.59 -10.82 5.17
C GLN A 666 -0.40 -10.49 4.26
N ARG A 667 0.84 -10.73 4.72
CA ARG A 667 2.02 -10.66 3.85
C ARG A 667 1.91 -11.67 2.69
N ARG A 668 1.50 -12.92 2.96
CA ARG A 668 1.33 -13.94 1.92
C ARG A 668 0.26 -13.54 0.92
N MET A 669 -0.90 -13.05 1.36
CA MET A 669 -1.98 -12.57 0.49
C MET A 669 -1.51 -11.42 -0.42
N ILE A 670 -0.78 -10.43 0.13
CA ILE A 670 -0.21 -9.35 -0.67
C ILE A 670 0.80 -9.90 -1.70
N HIS A 671 1.64 -10.84 -1.32
CA HIS A 671 2.59 -11.47 -2.25
C HIS A 671 1.88 -12.22 -3.38
N ARG A 672 0.84 -12.99 -3.04
CA ARG A 672 0.00 -13.75 -3.99
C ARG A 672 -0.73 -12.82 -4.96
N LEU A 673 -1.37 -11.76 -4.45
CA LEU A 673 -2.01 -10.74 -5.29
C LEU A 673 -1.03 -10.11 -6.28
N LEU A 674 0.20 -9.82 -5.87
CA LEU A 674 1.22 -9.27 -6.78
C LEU A 674 1.66 -10.28 -7.87
N ASN A 675 1.55 -11.58 -7.61
CA ASN A 675 1.82 -12.65 -8.57
C ASN A 675 0.62 -12.95 -9.49
N PHE A 676 -0.60 -12.73 -9.00
CA PHE A 676 -1.88 -12.94 -9.69
C PHE A 676 -1.91 -12.33 -11.11
N GLN A 677 -1.31 -11.15 -11.25
CA GLN A 677 -1.18 -10.43 -12.52
C GLN A 677 -0.36 -11.13 -13.59
N ASN A 678 0.57 -11.99 -13.21
CA ASN A 678 1.42 -12.72 -14.17
C ASN A 678 0.86 -14.10 -14.49
N ARG A 679 -0.26 -14.50 -13.86
CA ARG A 679 -0.88 -15.79 -14.08
C ARG A 679 -1.95 -15.74 -15.17
N THR A 680 -2.04 -16.83 -15.91
CA THR A 680 -3.09 -17.05 -16.93
C THR A 680 -4.05 -18.13 -16.48
N VAL A 681 -5.22 -18.18 -17.12
CA VAL A 681 -6.24 -19.23 -16.92
C VAL A 681 -5.62 -20.62 -16.97
N ARG A 682 -4.75 -20.88 -17.95
CA ARG A 682 -4.03 -22.16 -18.10
C ARG A 682 -3.28 -22.60 -16.84
N GLN A 683 -2.77 -21.67 -16.06
CA GLN A 683 -1.95 -21.94 -14.88
C GLN A 683 -2.77 -22.17 -13.61
N VAL A 684 -4.07 -21.86 -13.63
CA VAL A 684 -4.96 -21.96 -12.46
C VAL A 684 -6.13 -22.93 -12.71
N MET A 685 -6.45 -23.21 -13.98
CA MET A 685 -7.56 -24.09 -14.33
C MET A 685 -7.37 -25.52 -13.82
N VAL A 686 -8.48 -26.15 -13.45
CA VAL A 686 -8.58 -27.61 -13.35
C VAL A 686 -8.43 -28.18 -14.76
N PRO A 687 -7.36 -28.94 -15.05
CA PRO A 687 -7.12 -29.48 -16.37
C PRO A 687 -8.22 -30.46 -16.78
N LEU A 688 -8.55 -30.56 -18.08
CA LEU A 688 -9.60 -31.43 -18.60
C LEU A 688 -9.52 -32.89 -18.09
N VAL A 689 -8.32 -33.39 -17.86
CA VAL A 689 -8.07 -34.76 -17.38
C VAL A 689 -8.51 -34.99 -15.94
N ASP A 690 -8.59 -33.92 -15.15
CA ASP A 690 -8.95 -33.93 -13.73
C ASP A 690 -10.42 -33.49 -13.52
N ILE A 691 -11.10 -33.05 -14.58
CA ILE A 691 -12.53 -32.69 -14.53
C ILE A 691 -13.38 -33.96 -14.39
N VAL A 692 -14.16 -34.03 -13.32
CA VAL A 692 -15.27 -35.00 -13.20
C VAL A 692 -16.42 -34.50 -14.07
N ALA A 693 -16.68 -35.19 -15.19
CA ALA A 693 -17.75 -34.88 -16.13
C ALA A 693 -18.57 -36.12 -16.48
N ILE A 694 -19.83 -35.93 -16.90
CA ILE A 694 -20.76 -37.02 -17.26
C ILE A 694 -21.23 -36.92 -18.71
N GLU A 695 -21.59 -38.05 -19.30
CA GLU A 695 -22.20 -38.06 -20.63
C GLU A 695 -23.66 -37.60 -20.56
N LYS A 696 -24.14 -36.90 -21.59
CA LYS A 696 -25.53 -36.44 -21.71
C LYS A 696 -26.60 -37.53 -21.50
N THR A 697 -26.26 -38.79 -21.79
CA THR A 697 -27.14 -39.96 -21.69
C THR A 697 -27.12 -40.64 -20.30
N THR A 698 -26.36 -40.11 -19.35
CA THR A 698 -26.23 -40.66 -17.99
C THR A 698 -27.58 -40.67 -17.26
N THR A 699 -27.84 -41.74 -16.51
CA THR A 699 -29.08 -41.83 -15.73
C THR A 699 -29.04 -40.91 -14.51
N CYS A 700 -30.20 -40.45 -14.03
CA CYS A 700 -30.24 -39.63 -12.81
C CYS A 700 -29.68 -40.38 -11.58
N GLU A 701 -29.87 -41.70 -11.49
CA GLU A 701 -29.31 -42.50 -10.39
C GLU A 701 -27.78 -42.57 -10.45
N ASP A 702 -27.20 -42.75 -11.64
CA ASP A 702 -25.76 -42.81 -11.80
C ASP A 702 -25.12 -41.44 -11.61
N PHE A 703 -25.78 -40.36 -12.04
CA PHE A 703 -25.36 -39.00 -11.72
C PHE A 703 -25.30 -38.76 -10.21
N LEU A 704 -26.34 -39.15 -9.46
CA LEU A 704 -26.35 -38.99 -8.00
C LEU A 704 -25.24 -39.79 -7.33
N LYS A 705 -24.87 -40.97 -7.85
CA LYS A 705 -23.70 -41.72 -7.37
C LYS A 705 -22.40 -40.98 -7.68
N ILE A 706 -22.23 -40.49 -8.90
CA ILE A 706 -21.02 -39.76 -9.30
C ILE A 706 -20.85 -38.48 -8.48
N ALA A 707 -21.93 -37.71 -8.28
CA ALA A 707 -21.92 -36.53 -7.42
C ALA A 707 -21.65 -36.89 -5.95
N ALA A 708 -22.23 -38.00 -5.47
CA ALA A 708 -21.98 -38.51 -4.13
C ALA A 708 -20.51 -38.91 -3.92
N ASP A 709 -19.90 -39.60 -4.89
CA ASP A 709 -18.53 -40.11 -4.83
C ASP A 709 -17.50 -38.99 -5.03
N SER A 710 -17.76 -38.06 -5.96
CA SER A 710 -16.86 -36.94 -6.25
C SER A 710 -16.99 -35.78 -5.27
N GLY A 711 -18.16 -35.58 -4.64
CA GLY A 711 -18.43 -34.45 -3.76
C GLY A 711 -18.80 -33.14 -4.43
N TYR A 712 -18.83 -33.08 -5.75
CA TYR A 712 -19.15 -31.86 -6.49
C TYR A 712 -20.65 -31.62 -6.62
N SER A 713 -21.06 -30.36 -6.38
CA SER A 713 -22.44 -29.91 -6.55
C SER A 713 -22.77 -29.48 -7.98
N ARG A 714 -21.76 -29.17 -8.80
CA ARG A 714 -21.91 -28.73 -10.20
C ARG A 714 -21.02 -29.62 -11.07
N ILE A 715 -21.61 -30.37 -11.99
CA ILE A 715 -20.87 -31.35 -12.81
C ILE A 715 -21.07 -31.01 -14.30
N PRO A 716 -19.98 -30.80 -15.06
CA PRO A 716 -20.04 -30.60 -16.51
C PRO A 716 -20.62 -31.82 -17.24
N VAL A 717 -21.39 -31.57 -18.29
CA VAL A 717 -21.99 -32.60 -19.14
C VAL A 717 -21.44 -32.51 -20.54
N TYR A 718 -20.92 -33.61 -21.07
CA TYR A 718 -20.34 -33.69 -22.41
C TYR A 718 -21.18 -34.52 -23.38
N ASN A 719 -20.95 -34.31 -24.67
CA ASN A 719 -21.59 -35.04 -25.75
C ASN A 719 -20.57 -35.79 -26.61
N GLU A 720 -20.66 -37.12 -26.66
CA GLU A 720 -19.74 -38.06 -27.34
C GLU A 720 -18.27 -38.03 -26.86
N ARG A 721 -17.67 -36.84 -26.68
CA ARG A 721 -16.28 -36.61 -26.31
C ARG A 721 -16.20 -35.62 -25.13
N ILE A 722 -15.28 -35.87 -24.22
CA ILE A 722 -15.16 -35.11 -22.96
C ILE A 722 -14.85 -33.61 -23.13
N TYR A 723 -14.21 -33.21 -24.22
CA TYR A 723 -13.93 -31.79 -24.50
C TYR A 723 -15.12 -31.03 -25.16
N ASP A 724 -16.19 -31.75 -25.53
CA ASP A 724 -17.44 -31.18 -26.06
C ASP A 724 -18.45 -31.03 -24.90
N ILE A 725 -18.14 -30.13 -23.97
CA ILE A 725 -19.05 -29.79 -22.86
C ILE A 725 -20.23 -29.00 -23.43
N VAL A 726 -21.44 -29.44 -23.12
CA VAL A 726 -22.70 -28.87 -23.62
C VAL A 726 -23.44 -28.09 -22.54
N GLY A 727 -23.06 -28.28 -21.27
CA GLY A 727 -23.72 -27.62 -20.14
C GLY A 727 -23.24 -28.14 -18.80
N ILE A 728 -23.90 -27.67 -17.74
CA ILE A 728 -23.65 -28.06 -16.35
C ILE A 728 -24.96 -28.62 -15.77
N VAL A 729 -24.87 -29.66 -14.95
CA VAL A 729 -25.98 -30.12 -14.11
C VAL A 729 -25.67 -29.80 -12.65
N ASN A 730 -26.60 -29.10 -11.99
CA ASN A 730 -26.53 -28.84 -10.55
C ASN A 730 -27.18 -30.02 -9.80
N LEU A 731 -26.47 -30.55 -8.80
CA LEU A 731 -26.93 -31.63 -7.92
C LEU A 731 -28.29 -31.30 -7.30
N LEU A 732 -28.48 -30.05 -6.87
CA LEU A 732 -29.73 -29.61 -6.23
C LEU A 732 -30.93 -29.71 -7.17
N ASP A 733 -30.76 -29.39 -8.45
CA ASP A 733 -31.84 -29.47 -9.45
C ASP A 733 -32.37 -30.92 -9.57
N VAL A 734 -31.48 -31.92 -9.49
CA VAL A 734 -31.82 -33.35 -9.56
C VAL A 734 -32.39 -33.86 -8.24
N ILE A 735 -31.83 -33.43 -7.09
CA ILE A 735 -32.33 -33.80 -5.76
C ILE A 735 -33.77 -33.29 -5.57
N TYR A 736 -34.04 -32.04 -5.96
CA TYR A 736 -35.31 -31.34 -5.78
C TYR A 736 -36.41 -31.71 -6.78
N ALA A 737 -36.10 -32.52 -7.79
CA ALA A 737 -37.07 -32.94 -8.79
C ALA A 737 -38.09 -33.94 -8.19
N GLU A 738 -39.37 -33.57 -8.20
CA GLU A 738 -40.47 -34.43 -7.74
C GLU A 738 -40.67 -35.66 -8.63
N ASN A 739 -40.49 -35.49 -9.94
CA ASN A 739 -40.44 -36.57 -10.92
C ASN A 739 -39.06 -36.58 -11.57
N ARG A 740 -38.22 -37.53 -11.18
CA ARG A 740 -36.89 -37.71 -11.77
C ARG A 740 -37.03 -38.41 -13.12
N PRO A 741 -36.72 -37.75 -14.26
CA PRO A 741 -36.61 -38.42 -15.54
C PRO A 741 -35.51 -39.49 -15.49
N GLU A 742 -35.56 -40.45 -16.41
CA GLU A 742 -34.60 -41.55 -16.47
C GLU A 742 -33.16 -41.04 -16.74
N MET A 743 -33.04 -39.97 -17.54
CA MET A 743 -31.77 -39.35 -17.95
C MET A 743 -31.62 -37.93 -17.40
N VAL A 744 -30.37 -37.48 -17.24
CA VAL A 744 -30.02 -36.13 -16.77
C VAL A 744 -30.23 -35.01 -17.79
N GLU A 745 -30.43 -35.34 -19.06
CA GLU A 745 -30.59 -34.38 -20.17
C GLU A 745 -31.53 -33.19 -19.87
N PRO A 746 -32.69 -33.36 -19.21
CA PRO A 746 -33.60 -32.25 -18.91
C PRO A 746 -33.06 -31.24 -17.88
N PHE A 747 -32.05 -31.61 -17.10
CA PHE A 747 -31.44 -30.76 -16.07
C PHE A 747 -30.20 -30.03 -16.56
N ILE A 748 -29.78 -30.24 -17.82
CA ILE A 748 -28.61 -29.59 -18.38
C ILE A 748 -28.91 -28.10 -18.55
N ARG A 749 -28.13 -27.26 -17.87
CA ARG A 749 -28.08 -25.82 -18.11
C ARG A 749 -27.04 -25.56 -19.20
N PRO A 750 -27.43 -25.13 -20.42
CA PRO A 750 -26.50 -25.01 -21.55
C PRO A 750 -25.67 -23.71 -21.56
N ASP A 751 -25.85 -22.85 -20.56
CA ASP A 751 -25.18 -21.55 -20.48
C ASP A 751 -23.75 -21.72 -19.97
N ILE A 752 -22.86 -22.14 -20.87
CA ILE A 752 -21.42 -22.27 -20.58
C ILE A 752 -20.69 -21.01 -21.01
N HIS A 753 -20.01 -20.37 -20.06
CA HIS A 753 -19.10 -19.28 -20.37
C HIS A 753 -17.73 -19.84 -20.73
N VAL A 754 -17.17 -19.41 -21.86
CA VAL A 754 -15.88 -19.90 -22.37
C VAL A 754 -14.87 -18.77 -22.49
N VAL A 755 -13.63 -19.02 -22.07
CA VAL A 755 -12.53 -18.06 -22.12
C VAL A 755 -11.25 -18.70 -22.69
N PRO A 756 -10.39 -17.93 -23.38
CA PRO A 756 -9.11 -18.46 -23.84
C PRO A 756 -8.21 -18.89 -22.66
N GLU A 757 -7.48 -20.00 -22.80
CA GLU A 757 -6.53 -20.46 -21.76
C GLU A 757 -5.39 -19.45 -21.47
N SER A 758 -5.12 -18.54 -22.42
CA SER A 758 -4.12 -17.48 -22.29
C SER A 758 -4.64 -16.21 -21.61
N LYS A 759 -5.95 -16.14 -21.29
CA LYS A 759 -6.55 -14.98 -20.63
C LYS A 759 -5.91 -14.78 -19.26
N ASN A 760 -5.68 -13.52 -18.90
CA ASN A 760 -5.14 -13.15 -17.59
C ASN A 760 -6.20 -13.36 -16.50
N ILE A 761 -5.82 -13.94 -15.36
CA ILE A 761 -6.77 -14.28 -14.30
C ILE A 761 -7.39 -13.05 -13.62
N ASN A 762 -6.73 -11.89 -13.62
CA ASN A 762 -7.35 -10.65 -13.14
C ASN A 762 -8.47 -10.17 -14.07
N ALA A 763 -8.26 -10.28 -15.39
CA ALA A 763 -9.31 -9.97 -16.35
C ALA A 763 -10.48 -10.96 -16.25
N LEU A 764 -10.20 -12.24 -15.93
CA LEU A 764 -11.24 -13.25 -15.70
C LEU A 764 -12.03 -12.96 -14.42
N LEU A 765 -11.37 -12.66 -13.30
CA LEU A 765 -12.01 -12.35 -12.03
C LEU A 765 -13.02 -11.20 -12.19
N LYS A 766 -12.62 -10.11 -12.85
CA LYS A 766 -13.53 -8.99 -13.15
C LYS A 766 -14.68 -9.37 -14.06
N GLU A 767 -14.44 -10.21 -15.05
CA GLU A 767 -15.49 -10.66 -15.95
C GLU A 767 -16.53 -11.47 -15.17
N ILE A 768 -16.08 -12.38 -14.31
CA ILE A 768 -16.96 -13.19 -13.48
C ILE A 768 -17.75 -12.33 -12.48
N GLN A 769 -17.10 -11.38 -11.81
CA GLN A 769 -17.78 -10.42 -10.91
C GLN A 769 -18.91 -9.65 -11.63
N ASN A 770 -18.77 -9.35 -12.93
CA ASN A 770 -19.78 -8.63 -13.70
C ASN A 770 -20.85 -9.54 -14.34
N THR A 771 -20.53 -10.81 -14.58
CA THR A 771 -21.38 -11.74 -15.36
C THR A 771 -22.09 -12.78 -14.50
N GLN A 772 -21.82 -12.81 -13.20
CA GLN A 772 -22.37 -13.76 -12.21
C GLN A 772 -22.06 -15.25 -12.52
N HIS A 773 -21.10 -15.53 -13.41
CA HIS A 773 -20.73 -16.90 -13.77
C HIS A 773 -19.81 -17.53 -12.73
N THR A 774 -20.29 -18.49 -11.94
CA THR A 774 -19.48 -19.15 -10.89
C THR A 774 -18.45 -20.15 -11.42
N MET A 775 -18.63 -20.64 -12.65
CA MET A 775 -17.78 -21.62 -13.34
C MET A 775 -17.61 -21.24 -14.81
N VAL A 776 -16.36 -21.27 -15.29
CA VAL A 776 -15.99 -20.88 -16.65
C VAL A 776 -15.10 -21.95 -17.28
N PHE A 777 -15.27 -22.22 -18.58
CA PHE A 777 -14.48 -23.23 -19.30
C PHE A 777 -13.34 -22.58 -20.08
N ALA A 778 -12.14 -23.11 -19.94
CA ALA A 778 -10.97 -22.68 -20.69
C ALA A 778 -10.93 -23.39 -22.06
N VAL A 779 -10.71 -22.64 -23.13
CA VAL A 779 -10.59 -23.16 -24.50
C VAL A 779 -9.24 -22.88 -25.14
N ASP A 780 -8.82 -23.80 -26.01
CA ASP A 780 -7.65 -23.64 -26.88
C ASP A 780 -7.96 -22.84 -28.16
N GLU A 781 -6.96 -22.67 -29.03
CA GLU A 781 -7.10 -21.97 -30.31
C GLU A 781 -8.04 -22.67 -31.31
N TYR A 782 -8.38 -23.93 -31.05
CA TYR A 782 -9.30 -24.74 -31.85
C TYR A 782 -10.70 -24.81 -31.25
N SER A 783 -10.97 -24.02 -30.20
CA SER A 783 -12.25 -23.98 -29.46
C SER A 783 -12.61 -25.29 -28.76
N GLY A 784 -11.63 -26.15 -28.49
CA GLY A 784 -11.82 -27.31 -27.61
C GLY A 784 -11.63 -26.91 -26.15
N ILE A 785 -12.43 -27.48 -25.25
CA ILE A 785 -12.28 -27.24 -23.81
C ILE A 785 -11.04 -27.99 -23.31
N VAL A 786 -10.15 -27.26 -22.64
CA VAL A 786 -8.89 -27.76 -22.06
C VAL A 786 -8.88 -27.77 -20.54
N GLY A 787 -9.83 -27.09 -19.91
CA GLY A 787 -9.98 -27.03 -18.46
C GLY A 787 -11.21 -26.23 -18.03
N LEU A 788 -11.40 -26.09 -16.73
CA LEU A 788 -12.38 -25.18 -16.13
C LEU A 788 -11.74 -24.36 -15.01
N VAL A 789 -12.29 -23.19 -14.72
CA VAL A 789 -11.92 -22.32 -13.61
C VAL A 789 -13.19 -21.91 -12.89
N THR A 790 -13.19 -22.00 -11.57
CA THR A 790 -14.26 -21.48 -10.71
C THR A 790 -13.83 -20.18 -10.03
N VAL A 791 -14.81 -19.46 -9.50
CA VAL A 791 -14.55 -18.30 -8.64
C VAL A 791 -13.70 -18.68 -7.43
N GLU A 792 -13.96 -19.84 -6.85
CA GLU A 792 -13.23 -20.37 -5.70
C GLU A 792 -11.74 -20.50 -6.03
N ASP A 793 -11.39 -21.08 -7.19
CA ASP A 793 -10.00 -21.24 -7.65
C ASP A 793 -9.29 -19.88 -7.81
N LEU A 794 -10.00 -18.85 -8.33
CA LEU A 794 -9.42 -17.52 -8.51
C LEU A 794 -9.19 -16.78 -7.18
N ILE A 795 -10.02 -17.05 -6.18
CA ILE A 795 -9.88 -16.46 -4.85
C ILE A 795 -8.79 -17.18 -4.07
N GLU A 796 -8.72 -18.50 -4.19
CA GLU A 796 -7.70 -19.35 -3.60
C GLU A 796 -6.28 -18.90 -3.99
N GLU A 797 -6.12 -18.45 -5.23
CA GLU A 797 -4.89 -17.84 -5.72
C GLU A 797 -4.45 -16.57 -4.96
N ILE A 798 -5.37 -15.84 -4.33
CA ILE A 798 -5.09 -14.65 -3.53
C ILE A 798 -5.00 -15.02 -2.04
N VAL A 799 -5.97 -15.78 -1.55
CA VAL A 799 -6.22 -16.03 -0.12
C VAL A 799 -5.45 -17.26 0.38
N GLY A 800 -5.23 -18.25 -0.48
CA GLY A 800 -4.61 -19.55 -0.18
C GLY A 800 -5.60 -20.69 -0.14
N GLU A 801 -5.04 -21.91 -0.12
CA GLU A 801 -5.80 -23.15 -0.24
C GLU A 801 -7.00 -23.22 0.70
N PHE A 802 -8.17 -23.44 0.10
CA PHE A 802 -9.37 -23.85 0.83
C PHE A 802 -9.48 -25.35 0.66
N ALA A 803 -8.88 -26.12 1.56
CA ALA A 803 -9.06 -27.56 1.54
C ALA A 803 -10.56 -27.88 1.55
N ASP A 804 -11.03 -28.66 0.58
CA ASP A 804 -12.44 -29.05 0.53
C ASP A 804 -12.72 -29.98 1.72
N GLU A 805 -13.95 -29.93 2.23
CA GLU A 805 -14.41 -30.66 3.42
C GLU A 805 -14.44 -32.19 3.20
N ARG A 806 -13.90 -32.65 2.06
CA ARG A 806 -13.79 -34.04 1.56
C ARG A 806 -12.41 -34.35 0.97
N ASP A 807 -11.49 -33.38 0.93
CA ASP A 807 -10.11 -33.68 0.55
C ASP A 807 -9.48 -34.53 1.65
N ASP A 808 -8.95 -35.70 1.26
CA ASP A 808 -8.27 -36.61 2.19
C ASP A 808 -7.09 -35.84 2.83
N PRO A 809 -7.13 -35.58 4.16
CA PRO A 809 -6.19 -34.65 4.81
C PRO A 809 -4.73 -35.12 4.81
N ASP A 810 -4.43 -36.33 4.30
CA ASP A 810 -3.09 -36.90 4.31
C ASP A 810 -2.59 -37.30 2.90
N SER A 811 -2.34 -36.33 2.01
CA SER A 811 -1.61 -36.61 0.74
C SER A 811 -0.09 -36.78 0.94
N ILE A 812 0.41 -36.46 2.14
CA ILE A 812 1.84 -36.53 2.51
C ILE A 812 1.99 -37.14 3.91
N HIS A 813 2.52 -38.37 3.99
CA HIS A 813 2.80 -39.07 5.23
C HIS A 813 4.28 -39.02 5.60
N LEU A 814 4.60 -38.48 6.77
CA LEU A 814 5.92 -38.64 7.38
C LEU A 814 6.02 -40.01 8.07
N ILE A 815 6.52 -41.02 7.35
CA ILE A 815 6.66 -42.39 7.90
C ILE A 815 7.78 -42.46 8.94
N ALA A 816 8.85 -41.71 8.73
CA ALA A 816 9.96 -41.59 9.65
C ALA A 816 10.55 -40.18 9.57
N PRO A 817 11.35 -39.73 10.55
CA PRO A 817 11.95 -38.40 10.54
C PRO A 817 12.76 -38.07 9.27
N ASP A 818 13.24 -39.09 8.56
CA ASP A 818 14.01 -39.02 7.31
C ASP A 818 13.27 -39.59 6.08
N ILE A 819 12.02 -40.05 6.24
CA ILE A 819 11.24 -40.72 5.19
C ILE A 819 9.85 -40.09 5.08
N LEU A 820 9.55 -39.58 3.89
CA LEU A 820 8.28 -38.98 3.51
C LEU A 820 7.66 -39.80 2.37
N GLU A 821 6.36 -40.05 2.43
CA GLU A 821 5.59 -40.65 1.33
C GLU A 821 4.54 -39.66 0.87
N CYS A 822 4.44 -39.45 -0.43
CA CYS A 822 3.45 -38.55 -1.00
C CYS A 822 2.97 -39.06 -2.37
N GLU A 823 1.87 -38.48 -2.85
CA GLU A 823 1.36 -38.77 -4.18
C GLU A 823 2.21 -38.10 -5.27
N GLY A 824 2.21 -38.67 -6.47
CA GLY A 824 2.96 -38.10 -7.60
C GLY A 824 2.49 -36.69 -7.99
N ARG A 825 1.22 -36.37 -7.70
CA ARG A 825 0.64 -35.04 -7.96
C ARG A 825 1.02 -33.97 -6.94
N THR A 826 1.72 -34.31 -5.86
CA THR A 826 2.12 -33.33 -4.83
C THR A 826 2.98 -32.23 -5.45
N GLU A 827 2.62 -30.97 -5.16
CA GLU A 827 3.35 -29.81 -5.63
C GLU A 827 4.75 -29.73 -5.02
N ILE A 828 5.71 -29.30 -5.84
CA ILE A 828 7.10 -29.14 -5.41
C ILE A 828 7.20 -28.06 -4.34
N GLU A 829 6.47 -26.96 -4.47
CA GLU A 829 6.49 -25.84 -3.53
C GLU A 829 6.15 -26.29 -2.10
N ILE A 830 5.14 -27.15 -1.94
CA ILE A 830 4.76 -27.74 -0.65
C ILE A 830 5.94 -28.55 -0.06
N LEU A 831 6.61 -29.36 -0.86
CA LEU A 831 7.77 -30.17 -0.44
C LEU A 831 8.99 -29.31 -0.05
N GLU A 832 9.19 -28.17 -0.73
CA GLU A 832 10.29 -27.24 -0.41
C GLU A 832 9.99 -26.41 0.84
N GLU A 833 8.80 -25.84 0.95
CA GLU A 833 8.43 -24.91 2.03
C GLU A 833 8.23 -25.64 3.36
N HIS A 834 7.48 -26.76 3.36
CA HIS A 834 7.12 -27.46 4.60
C HIS A 834 8.18 -28.47 5.02
N TYR A 835 8.80 -29.15 4.04
CA TYR A 835 9.73 -30.24 4.32
C TYR A 835 11.20 -29.89 4.00
N GLY A 836 11.47 -28.68 3.51
CA GLY A 836 12.83 -28.17 3.28
C GLY A 836 13.61 -28.93 2.21
N LEU A 837 12.91 -29.62 1.29
CA LEU A 837 13.54 -30.25 0.14
C LEU A 837 14.05 -29.18 -0.83
N SER A 838 15.15 -29.45 -1.52
CA SER A 838 15.65 -28.58 -2.59
C SER A 838 15.53 -29.34 -3.89
N ILE A 839 14.45 -29.07 -4.63
CA ILE A 839 14.17 -29.67 -5.93
C ILE A 839 14.51 -28.60 -6.97
N PRO A 840 15.36 -28.89 -7.97
CA PRO A 840 15.67 -27.90 -9.00
C PRO A 840 14.39 -27.36 -9.64
N GLN A 841 14.22 -26.04 -9.70
CA GLN A 841 13.08 -25.44 -10.38
C GLN A 841 13.27 -25.45 -11.90
N GLY A 842 12.21 -25.74 -12.63
CA GLY A 842 12.17 -25.69 -14.09
C GLY A 842 10.82 -25.15 -14.58
N ASP A 843 10.80 -24.54 -15.77
CA ASP A 843 9.60 -23.90 -16.34
C ASP A 843 8.50 -24.90 -16.79
N TYR A 844 8.77 -26.20 -16.72
CA TYR A 844 7.96 -27.25 -17.36
C TYR A 844 7.23 -28.19 -16.38
N TYR A 845 7.37 -28.01 -15.06
CA TYR A 845 6.72 -28.86 -14.07
C TYR A 845 6.44 -28.11 -12.76
N THR A 846 5.29 -28.40 -12.16
CA THR A 846 4.87 -27.89 -10.84
C THR A 846 4.80 -28.99 -9.79
N THR A 847 4.65 -30.25 -10.22
CA THR A 847 4.50 -31.43 -9.34
C THR A 847 5.75 -32.31 -9.32
N ILE A 848 5.90 -33.10 -8.27
CA ILE A 848 7.02 -34.03 -8.11
C ILE A 848 7.04 -35.13 -9.19
N ALA A 849 5.89 -35.62 -9.66
CA ALA A 849 5.82 -36.51 -10.83
C ALA A 849 6.25 -35.79 -12.10
N GLY A 850 5.89 -34.52 -12.29
CA GLY A 850 6.35 -33.69 -13.40
C GLY A 850 7.88 -33.57 -13.43
N TYR A 851 8.49 -33.31 -12.28
CA TYR A 851 9.96 -33.31 -12.13
C TYR A 851 10.59 -34.65 -12.50
N ILE A 852 10.00 -35.76 -12.02
CA ILE A 852 10.50 -37.11 -12.33
C ILE A 852 10.44 -37.36 -13.82
N LEU A 853 9.31 -37.05 -14.47
CA LEU A 853 9.09 -37.26 -15.90
C LEU A 853 10.02 -36.41 -16.77
N ASP A 854 10.26 -35.15 -16.39
CA ASP A 854 11.22 -34.28 -17.09
C ASP A 854 12.63 -34.89 -17.06
N ARG A 855 13.01 -35.49 -15.93
CA ARG A 855 14.34 -36.08 -15.74
C ARG A 855 14.50 -37.46 -16.37
N THR A 856 13.46 -38.29 -16.36
CA THR A 856 13.51 -39.66 -16.89
C THR A 856 13.07 -39.76 -18.35
N GLY A 857 12.34 -38.77 -18.86
CA GLY A 857 11.77 -38.74 -20.22
C GLY A 857 10.63 -39.74 -20.47
N THR A 858 10.37 -40.64 -19.52
CA THR A 858 9.33 -41.68 -19.55
C THR A 858 8.86 -42.01 -18.14
N ILE A 859 7.63 -42.53 -17.99
CA ILE A 859 7.12 -43.01 -16.69
C ILE A 859 7.99 -44.20 -16.22
N PRO A 860 8.72 -44.09 -15.09
CA PRO A 860 9.64 -45.15 -14.67
C PRO A 860 8.90 -46.28 -13.96
N GLU A 861 9.49 -47.48 -13.96
CA GLU A 861 8.88 -48.66 -13.32
C GLU A 861 8.89 -48.52 -11.79
N THR A 862 7.92 -49.16 -11.13
CA THR A 862 7.87 -49.27 -9.66
C THR A 862 9.19 -49.82 -9.10
N GLY A 863 9.74 -49.14 -8.10
CA GLY A 863 11.04 -49.44 -7.50
C GLY A 863 12.22 -48.65 -8.10
N THR A 864 11.99 -47.82 -9.12
CA THR A 864 13.03 -46.93 -9.66
C THR A 864 13.42 -45.88 -8.62
N GLU A 865 14.73 -45.68 -8.42
CA GLU A 865 15.29 -44.67 -7.53
C GLU A 865 15.92 -43.52 -8.33
N LEU A 866 15.69 -42.29 -7.88
CA LEU A 866 16.19 -41.05 -8.45
C LEU A 866 16.95 -40.28 -7.38
N GLU A 867 18.18 -39.89 -7.69
CA GLU A 867 19.04 -39.18 -6.76
C GLU A 867 18.87 -37.66 -6.90
N LEU A 868 18.49 -37.01 -5.79
CA LEU A 868 18.65 -35.57 -5.57
C LEU A 868 19.97 -35.32 -4.82
N ASP A 869 20.39 -34.06 -4.76
CA ASP A 869 21.59 -33.67 -4.01
C ASP A 869 21.45 -34.05 -2.52
N ASP A 870 20.28 -33.78 -1.93
CA ASP A 870 20.02 -33.96 -0.49
C ASP A 870 19.04 -35.12 -0.14
N ALA A 871 18.45 -35.78 -1.13
CA ALA A 871 17.45 -36.84 -0.94
C ALA A 871 17.46 -37.91 -2.04
N VAL A 872 16.76 -39.02 -1.82
CA VAL A 872 16.51 -40.09 -2.81
C VAL A 872 15.01 -40.27 -2.96
N ILE A 873 14.51 -40.19 -4.18
CA ILE A 873 13.11 -40.44 -4.51
C ILE A 873 12.98 -41.87 -5.03
N THR A 874 12.13 -42.68 -4.44
CA THR A 874 11.78 -44.04 -4.88
C THR A 874 10.34 -44.07 -5.35
N ILE A 875 10.09 -44.62 -6.54
CA ILE A 875 8.73 -44.81 -7.04
C ILE A 875 8.12 -46.03 -6.36
N LEU A 876 7.02 -45.83 -5.63
CA LEU A 876 6.31 -46.91 -4.93
C LEU A 876 5.19 -47.50 -5.77
N ASP A 877 4.52 -46.68 -6.57
CA ASP A 877 3.47 -47.11 -7.47
C ASP A 877 3.41 -46.20 -8.71
N ALA A 878 3.41 -46.80 -9.88
CA ALA A 878 3.26 -46.14 -11.17
C ALA A 878 2.51 -47.06 -12.14
N ASP A 879 1.59 -46.50 -12.92
CA ASP A 879 0.93 -47.20 -14.00
C ASP A 879 1.43 -46.73 -15.38
N THR A 880 0.78 -47.16 -16.45
CA THR A 880 1.20 -46.79 -17.82
C THR A 880 0.96 -45.32 -18.17
N ARG A 881 0.27 -44.56 -17.32
CA ARG A 881 -0.14 -43.17 -17.59
C ARG A 881 0.41 -42.17 -16.56
N ALA A 882 0.63 -42.58 -15.32
CA ALA A 882 1.05 -41.68 -14.25
C ALA A 882 1.85 -42.37 -13.15
N ILE A 883 2.66 -41.57 -12.44
CA ILE A 883 3.30 -41.94 -11.18
C ILE A 883 2.29 -41.64 -10.07
N LYS A 884 1.88 -42.67 -9.30
CA LYS A 884 0.83 -42.54 -8.28
C LYS A 884 1.41 -42.23 -6.91
N LYS A 885 2.39 -43.01 -6.45
CA LYS A 885 2.99 -42.85 -5.12
C LYS A 885 4.50 -42.88 -5.17
N ILE A 886 5.12 -42.01 -4.38
CA ILE A 886 6.56 -41.90 -4.24
C ILE A 886 6.97 -41.85 -2.77
N ARG A 887 8.20 -42.29 -2.51
CA ARG A 887 8.87 -42.18 -1.22
C ARG A 887 10.09 -41.32 -1.36
N ILE A 888 10.23 -40.30 -0.52
CA ILE A 888 11.39 -39.42 -0.48
C ILE A 888 12.16 -39.68 0.81
N ARG A 889 13.43 -40.05 0.68
CA ARG A 889 14.34 -40.30 1.81
C ARG A 889 15.49 -39.31 1.82
N ARG A 890 15.67 -38.55 2.91
CA ARG A 890 16.83 -37.66 3.05
C ARG A 890 18.13 -38.44 3.20
N ARG A 891 19.22 -37.97 2.57
CA ARG A 891 20.56 -38.55 2.73
C ARG A 891 21.18 -38.20 4.08
N LEU A 892 20.94 -36.97 4.55
CA LEU A 892 21.41 -36.44 5.84
C LEU A 892 20.33 -35.50 6.42
N GLY A 893 20.03 -35.64 7.73
CA GLY A 893 19.08 -34.77 8.44
C GLY A 893 17.68 -35.37 8.63
N ARG A 894 16.73 -34.54 9.07
CA ARG A 894 15.31 -34.86 9.25
C ARG A 894 14.47 -33.85 8.46
N PHE A 895 13.26 -34.23 8.07
CA PHE A 895 12.28 -33.27 7.56
C PHE A 895 11.85 -32.30 8.67
N ASN A 896 11.56 -31.05 8.30
CA ASN A 896 10.93 -30.10 9.22
C ASN A 896 9.48 -30.53 9.45
N THR A 897 9.00 -30.40 10.69
CA THR A 897 7.63 -30.73 11.11
C THR A 897 6.92 -29.47 11.57
#